data_AF-A0A9P5EHU7-F1
#
_entry.id   AF-A0A9P5EHU7-F1
#
_cell.length_a   1.000
_cell.length_b   1.000
_cell.length_c   1.000
_cell.angle_alpha   90.00
_cell.angle_beta   90.00
_cell.angle_gamma   90.00
#
_symmetry.space_group_name_H-M   'P 1'
#
loop_
_entity.id
_entity.type
_entity.pdbx_description
1 polymer ?
#
loop_
_entity_poly.entity_id
_entity_poly.type
_entity_poly.pdbx_seq_one_letter_code
_entity_poly.pdbx_strand_id
1 'polypeptide(L)'
;MASNGADVTRVGFIGLGAMGFGMACNLVKKPQYQVQGFDVYPPSAEKFVAQGGSVGSSPREVAKTSDILVCMAANAQQIDDILFNHQTGALETLPEHATVLLCSTVPPTYHEALPDRIAKKGRSDVLVVDGPVSGGTKRAAEGTLTIFAAGTSVALQRADKILHDMSEKLYIIPGGPGAGSKVKMVNQLLVGTHIAAASEAMGLAAKAGLNTREVYNIITNAAGNSWAFENRVPHMLDGDWTPLSALNIFVKDMGIVVSTARTLQFPVPLASTAEQLYIQGAAQGLGLDDDAGLVRVFLPGNPELVKEQAGQVSTSQEKLTPSSTPLEISKIGMIGLGAMGQGMAGSLLRAGFPVHGYDVYEPAIDKFVATGGKATKASSPSDAAKGADLLVLMVQNAAQADDALFGSGKAAEVLPDGAIVILSSTVPPSFVRELESKLTNLGKGISLIDAPVSGGVVRAANGTLTIICSGDDAIISKVNAPLMAMTGTSSNLCHVQGGVGAASSVKLINQLLAGVHIAAAAEAMALAARLGLDTRRVFDLLGNAAGWSWMFENRVPQMLDADWTPHSALAIFVKDLGIVLDEAKRLTYFAPISSAAHTLYLSGAAHGWTKESDAGVVRLWELTGISVSGNAGPKQENKSDAAASPVVDQDEALPAQKTLDALPAEYSDDVISSTQKVVNNGEVPVLIALDDDPTGTQTCNDVDVLTVWDAATLDYEFSLNPKGFFILTNSRALPSAEARQLILEICQNVKKAAEKAGKAFEIVLRGDSTLRGHLPEEPEAAEEALGKFDAWVVTPFFFQGGRLTINDVHYVKEGDVLVPASHTPFAQDATFGYKNSNLRKYILEKCGHRFDESSFLSVTLDDIRLGGPAGVAKQLLSAAAGSNTVVIVNAAAESDMHVFVAGLLEANKSGRRYLFRTGAAFVSSRLGITGIPPLTMADLGVSVTEPKQPGGLIVAGSYVPKTTAQLKVLRERRGDKLAVIELDVADLVASDEAAEKVVEAAATKTTKKLSAGEDVLVMTSRELIKGHDALSSLQIGSKVARALVQLVEKIDVRPRYLIAKGGITSSDAATKGLKMRRARILGQAAPGVPLWRCDEETSRHRGVPYVVFPGNVGSDQTLADVVESWSIASVA
;
A
#
# COMPACT_ATOMS: atom_id res chain seq x y z
N MET A 1 33.22 40.53 -24.35
CA MET A 1 32.48 39.58 -23.49
C MET A 1 32.65 38.22 -24.12
N ALA A 2 33.39 37.32 -23.48
CA ALA A 2 33.70 35.99 -24.00
C ALA A 2 32.43 35.12 -24.01
N SER A 3 32.14 34.50 -25.15
CA SER A 3 31.15 33.45 -25.29
C SER A 3 31.69 32.16 -24.67
N ASN A 4 31.12 31.69 -23.56
CA ASN A 4 31.38 30.34 -23.06
C ASN A 4 30.78 29.33 -24.05
N GLY A 5 31.64 28.65 -24.82
CA GLY A 5 31.27 27.49 -25.63
C GLY A 5 30.91 26.31 -24.73
N ALA A 6 29.89 25.55 -25.09
CA ALA A 6 29.53 24.32 -24.40
C ALA A 6 30.65 23.27 -24.61
N ASP A 7 31.18 22.70 -23.53
CA ASP A 7 32.20 21.65 -23.57
C ASP A 7 31.58 20.36 -24.15
N VAL A 8 32.06 19.90 -25.31
CA VAL A 8 31.58 18.69 -26.01
C VAL A 8 32.32 17.47 -25.46
N THR A 9 31.60 16.46 -24.97
CA THR A 9 32.21 15.20 -24.48
C THR A 9 32.46 14.24 -25.63
N ARG A 10 33.69 13.75 -25.79
CA ARG A 10 34.04 12.80 -26.85
C ARG A 10 33.86 11.36 -26.36
N VAL A 11 33.00 10.61 -27.05
CA VAL A 11 32.60 9.26 -26.66
C VAL A 11 33.07 8.25 -27.70
N GLY A 12 33.87 7.29 -27.26
CA GLY A 12 34.19 6.10 -28.03
C GLY A 12 33.18 5.00 -27.73
N PHE A 13 32.56 4.40 -28.74
CA PHE A 13 31.57 3.34 -28.54
C PHE A 13 32.01 2.04 -29.24
N ILE A 14 32.40 1.03 -28.46
CA ILE A 14 32.89 -0.24 -28.98
C ILE A 14 31.85 -1.33 -28.75
N GLY A 15 31.35 -1.91 -29.86
CA GLY A 15 30.25 -2.87 -29.87
C GLY A 15 28.92 -2.22 -30.29
N LEU A 16 28.69 -2.17 -31.60
CA LEU A 16 27.46 -1.69 -32.26
C LEU A 16 26.54 -2.88 -32.61
N GLY A 17 26.47 -3.88 -31.73
CA GLY A 17 25.54 -5.00 -31.83
C GLY A 17 24.10 -4.58 -31.54
N ALA A 18 23.22 -5.57 -31.27
CA ALA A 18 21.77 -5.36 -31.12
C ALA A 18 21.38 -4.20 -30.19
N MET A 19 21.95 -4.13 -28.98
CA MET A 19 21.72 -3.02 -28.05
C MET A 19 22.69 -1.85 -28.25
N GLY A 20 23.97 -2.14 -28.47
CA GLY A 20 25.02 -1.12 -28.54
C GLY A 20 24.82 -0.14 -29.70
N PHE A 21 24.27 -0.59 -30.83
CA PHE A 21 23.88 0.28 -31.94
C PHE A 21 22.85 1.33 -31.50
N GLY A 22 21.79 0.91 -30.80
CA GLY A 22 20.75 1.81 -30.30
C GLY A 22 21.30 2.83 -29.31
N MET A 23 22.12 2.37 -28.36
CA MET A 23 22.78 3.23 -27.36
C MET A 23 23.65 4.30 -28.05
N ALA A 24 24.50 3.89 -28.99
CA ALA A 24 25.38 4.80 -29.71
C ALA A 24 24.59 5.83 -30.54
N CYS A 25 23.54 5.39 -31.24
CA CYS A 25 22.68 6.29 -32.04
C CYS A 25 21.91 7.28 -31.16
N ASN A 26 21.46 6.87 -29.97
CA ASN A 26 20.83 7.78 -29.02
C ASN A 26 21.80 8.90 -28.58
N LEU A 27 23.07 8.56 -28.34
CA LEU A 27 24.08 9.55 -27.99
C LEU A 27 24.42 10.49 -29.16
N VAL A 28 24.46 9.99 -30.41
CA VAL A 28 24.69 10.82 -31.61
C VAL A 28 23.64 11.93 -31.76
N LYS A 29 22.39 11.67 -31.37
CA LYS A 29 21.29 12.65 -31.45
C LYS A 29 21.44 13.83 -30.47
N LYS A 30 22.35 13.73 -29.49
CA LYS A 30 22.50 14.70 -28.41
C LYS A 30 23.72 15.61 -28.69
N PRO A 31 23.54 16.95 -28.82
CA PRO A 31 24.58 17.87 -29.29
C PRO A 31 25.79 18.00 -28.35
N GLN A 32 25.66 17.56 -27.09
CA GLN A 32 26.76 17.52 -26.14
C GLN A 32 27.78 16.39 -26.38
N TYR A 33 27.50 15.44 -27.28
CA TYR A 33 28.37 14.29 -27.52
C TYR A 33 28.92 14.27 -28.95
N GLN A 34 30.21 13.97 -29.05
CA GLN A 34 30.83 13.56 -30.30
C GLN A 34 31.12 12.06 -30.23
N VAL A 35 30.37 11.25 -30.97
CA VAL A 35 30.45 9.79 -30.88
C VAL A 35 31.25 9.19 -32.05
N GLN A 36 32.29 8.44 -31.73
CA GLN A 36 33.03 7.60 -32.68
C GLN A 36 32.87 6.13 -32.31
N GLY A 37 32.37 5.32 -33.24
CA GLY A 37 32.03 3.92 -33.03
C GLY A 37 33.02 2.93 -33.64
N PHE A 38 33.01 1.70 -33.16
CA PHE A 38 33.64 0.55 -33.82
C PHE A 38 32.85 -0.73 -33.53
N ASP A 39 32.72 -1.58 -34.55
CA ASP A 39 32.24 -2.95 -34.42
C ASP A 39 33.06 -3.88 -35.32
N VAL A 40 33.25 -5.12 -34.89
CA VAL A 40 33.95 -6.16 -35.67
C VAL A 40 33.13 -6.61 -36.88
N TYR A 41 31.82 -6.33 -36.90
CA TYR A 41 30.90 -6.59 -37.99
C TYR A 41 30.70 -5.32 -38.84
N PRO A 42 31.31 -5.23 -40.04
CA PRO A 42 31.29 -4.00 -40.85
C PRO A 42 29.89 -3.43 -41.14
N PRO A 43 28.85 -4.24 -41.41
CA PRO A 43 27.50 -3.71 -41.64
C PRO A 43 26.91 -2.93 -40.47
N SER A 44 27.29 -3.22 -39.22
CA SER A 44 26.86 -2.43 -38.06
C SER A 44 27.52 -1.04 -38.05
N ALA A 45 28.79 -0.95 -38.42
CA ALA A 45 29.52 0.31 -38.54
C ALA A 45 28.95 1.19 -39.67
N GLU A 46 28.64 0.60 -40.83
CA GLU A 46 28.01 1.31 -41.96
C GLU A 46 26.64 1.87 -41.57
N LYS A 47 25.81 1.08 -40.89
CA LYS A 47 24.52 1.55 -40.35
C LYS A 47 24.69 2.71 -39.38
N PHE A 48 25.74 2.70 -38.56
CA PHE A 48 25.99 3.73 -37.56
C PHE A 48 26.40 5.06 -38.21
N VAL A 49 27.25 4.99 -39.25
CA VAL A 49 27.59 6.16 -40.08
C VAL A 49 26.33 6.75 -40.73
N ALA A 50 25.43 5.90 -41.23
CA ALA A 50 24.16 6.36 -41.80
C ALA A 50 23.24 7.09 -40.79
N GLN A 51 23.43 6.89 -39.49
CA GLN A 51 22.71 7.59 -38.42
C GLN A 51 23.43 8.87 -37.93
N GLY A 52 24.53 9.27 -38.58
CA GLY A 52 25.29 10.49 -38.25
C GLY A 52 26.46 10.26 -37.31
N GLY A 53 26.78 9.01 -36.96
CA GLY A 53 27.98 8.66 -36.20
C GLY A 53 29.24 8.70 -37.07
N SER A 54 30.41 8.77 -36.42
CA SER A 54 31.70 8.52 -37.09
C SER A 54 32.24 7.15 -36.67
N VAL A 55 33.12 6.53 -37.44
CA VAL A 55 33.70 5.22 -37.11
C VAL A 55 35.23 5.24 -37.17
N GLY A 56 35.87 4.44 -36.34
CA GLY A 56 37.31 4.15 -36.44
C GLY A 56 37.57 2.78 -37.07
N SER A 57 38.80 2.52 -37.50
CA SER A 57 39.26 1.23 -38.05
C SER A 57 39.57 0.18 -36.98
N SER A 58 39.70 0.58 -35.72
CA SER A 58 39.98 -0.30 -34.57
C SER A 58 39.57 0.35 -33.24
N PRO A 59 39.43 -0.42 -32.14
CA PRO A 59 39.24 0.15 -30.80
C PRO A 59 40.35 1.13 -30.40
N ARG A 60 41.60 0.83 -30.76
CA ARG A 60 42.76 1.72 -30.59
C ARG A 60 42.56 3.09 -31.25
N GLU A 61 42.02 3.13 -32.47
CA GLU A 61 41.79 4.40 -33.15
C GLU A 61 40.71 5.23 -32.46
N VAL A 62 39.56 4.60 -32.16
CA VAL A 62 38.44 5.25 -31.46
C VAL A 62 38.90 5.80 -30.11
N ALA A 63 39.70 5.04 -29.37
CA ALA A 63 40.17 5.41 -28.05
C ALA A 63 41.01 6.69 -28.01
N LYS A 64 41.76 7.04 -29.07
CA LYS A 64 42.68 8.20 -29.10
C LYS A 64 42.04 9.53 -28.70
N THR A 65 40.76 9.69 -29.00
CA THR A 65 40.03 10.94 -28.77
C THR A 65 38.91 10.80 -27.76
N SER A 66 38.76 9.62 -27.16
CA SER A 66 37.62 9.29 -26.29
C SER A 66 37.88 9.71 -24.84
N ASP A 67 37.14 10.69 -24.34
CA ASP A 67 37.10 11.03 -22.91
C ASP A 67 36.40 9.92 -22.12
N ILE A 68 35.37 9.31 -22.73
CA ILE A 68 34.64 8.16 -22.22
C ILE A 68 34.63 7.07 -23.29
N LEU A 69 35.05 5.86 -22.94
CA LEU A 69 34.99 4.67 -23.79
C LEU A 69 33.90 3.73 -23.27
N VAL A 70 32.82 3.58 -24.02
CA VAL A 70 31.75 2.63 -23.73
C VAL A 70 32.04 1.30 -24.42
N CYS A 71 32.07 0.21 -23.65
CA CYS A 71 32.26 -1.15 -24.13
C CYS A 71 30.96 -1.94 -23.97
N MET A 72 30.40 -2.38 -25.10
CA MET A 72 29.19 -3.21 -25.17
C MET A 72 29.47 -4.51 -25.93
N ALA A 73 30.27 -5.38 -25.30
CA ALA A 73 30.66 -6.69 -25.81
C ALA A 73 29.78 -7.83 -25.27
N ALA A 74 29.85 -9.01 -25.88
CA ALA A 74 29.06 -10.18 -25.48
C ALA A 74 29.66 -10.95 -24.28
N ASN A 75 31.00 -10.96 -24.13
CA ASN A 75 31.71 -11.71 -23.10
C ASN A 75 33.04 -11.05 -22.68
N ALA A 76 33.65 -11.57 -21.62
CA ALA A 76 34.90 -11.04 -21.05
C ALA A 76 36.10 -11.09 -22.01
N GLN A 77 36.19 -12.11 -22.87
CA GLN A 77 37.29 -12.22 -23.84
C GLN A 77 37.24 -11.09 -24.87
N GLN A 78 36.05 -10.71 -25.34
CA GLN A 78 35.91 -9.58 -26.24
C GLN A 78 36.27 -8.26 -25.56
N ILE A 79 35.95 -8.08 -24.28
CA ILE A 79 36.39 -6.89 -23.52
C ILE A 79 37.92 -6.87 -23.42
N ASP A 80 38.54 -8.03 -23.19
CA ASP A 80 39.99 -8.18 -23.19
C ASP A 80 40.62 -7.79 -24.52
N ASP A 81 40.04 -8.23 -25.64
CA ASP A 81 40.51 -7.86 -26.98
C ASP A 81 40.34 -6.35 -27.25
N ILE A 82 39.23 -5.76 -26.79
CA ILE A 82 38.96 -4.32 -26.91
C ILE A 82 40.00 -3.49 -26.13
N LEU A 83 40.34 -3.89 -24.91
CA LEU A 83 41.19 -3.09 -24.04
C LEU A 83 42.69 -3.40 -24.20
N PHE A 84 43.06 -4.68 -24.26
CA PHE A 84 44.45 -5.13 -24.05
C PHE A 84 45.14 -5.72 -25.29
N ASN A 85 44.47 -5.84 -26.44
CA ASN A 85 45.12 -6.34 -27.64
C ASN A 85 46.33 -5.46 -28.02
N HIS A 86 47.49 -6.08 -28.26
CA HIS A 86 48.74 -5.37 -28.53
C HIS A 86 48.70 -4.48 -29.78
N GLN A 87 47.96 -4.89 -30.81
CA GLN A 87 47.87 -4.16 -32.08
C GLN A 87 46.68 -3.20 -32.09
N THR A 88 45.51 -3.67 -31.64
CA THR A 88 44.22 -2.98 -31.84
C THR A 88 43.54 -2.52 -30.55
N GLY A 89 44.13 -2.78 -29.39
CA GLY A 89 43.54 -2.47 -28.07
C GLY A 89 43.49 -0.97 -27.76
N ALA A 90 42.43 -0.57 -27.06
CA ALA A 90 42.12 0.81 -26.72
C ALA A 90 43.02 1.41 -25.62
N LEU A 91 43.46 0.59 -24.65
CA LEU A 91 43.99 1.09 -23.38
C LEU A 91 45.23 1.99 -23.50
N GLU A 92 46.17 1.64 -24.38
CA GLU A 92 47.42 2.39 -24.54
C GLU A 92 47.22 3.78 -25.14
N THR A 93 46.12 3.99 -25.86
CA THR A 93 45.85 5.23 -26.61
C THR A 93 44.78 6.10 -26.00
N LEU A 94 44.08 5.63 -24.95
CA LEU A 94 43.12 6.45 -24.23
C LEU A 94 43.81 7.73 -23.69
N PRO A 95 43.16 8.91 -23.78
CA PRO A 95 43.62 10.12 -23.11
C PRO A 95 43.92 9.89 -21.63
N GLU A 96 44.79 10.71 -21.06
CA GLU A 96 44.98 10.72 -19.61
C GLU A 96 43.64 10.92 -18.93
N HIS A 97 43.40 10.17 -17.85
CA HIS A 97 42.20 10.29 -17.04
C HIS A 97 40.88 9.88 -17.74
N ALA A 98 40.94 9.19 -18.88
CA ALA A 98 39.74 8.66 -19.56
C ALA A 98 38.94 7.69 -18.68
N THR A 99 37.64 7.58 -18.93
CA THR A 99 36.74 6.66 -18.21
C THR A 99 36.26 5.53 -19.13
N VAL A 100 36.46 4.28 -18.72
CA VAL A 100 35.93 3.08 -19.40
C VAL A 100 34.63 2.65 -18.72
N LEU A 101 33.54 2.68 -19.47
CA LEU A 101 32.22 2.21 -19.04
C LEU A 101 31.93 0.84 -19.63
N LEU A 102 31.78 -0.17 -18.76
CA LEU A 102 31.49 -1.54 -19.16
C LEU A 102 29.99 -1.82 -19.04
N CYS A 103 29.31 -1.98 -20.17
CA CYS A 103 27.87 -2.22 -20.22
C CYS A 103 27.50 -3.71 -20.37
N SER A 104 28.50 -4.58 -20.53
CA SER A 104 28.35 -6.02 -20.74
C SER A 104 28.02 -6.81 -19.47
N THR A 105 27.16 -7.83 -19.58
CA THR A 105 27.02 -8.85 -18.53
C THR A 105 28.17 -9.85 -18.62
N VAL A 106 29.11 -9.78 -17.66
CA VAL A 106 30.22 -10.73 -17.46
C VAL A 106 30.35 -11.07 -15.96
N PRO A 107 31.15 -12.08 -15.55
CA PRO A 107 31.30 -12.42 -14.14
C PRO A 107 31.77 -11.22 -13.29
N PRO A 108 31.22 -11.00 -12.08
CA PRO A 108 31.62 -9.87 -11.23
C PRO A 108 33.13 -9.81 -10.95
N THR A 109 33.78 -10.98 -10.81
CA THR A 109 35.22 -11.09 -10.58
C THR A 109 36.06 -10.49 -11.70
N TYR A 110 35.54 -10.45 -12.93
CA TYR A 110 36.22 -9.79 -14.04
C TYR A 110 36.28 -8.27 -13.82
N HIS A 111 35.17 -7.66 -13.38
CA HIS A 111 35.11 -6.23 -13.08
C HIS A 111 35.97 -5.86 -11.87
N GLU A 112 35.96 -6.70 -10.83
CA GLU A 112 36.78 -6.52 -9.63
C GLU A 112 38.28 -6.52 -9.96
N ALA A 113 38.71 -7.40 -10.87
CA ALA A 113 40.12 -7.53 -11.26
C ALA A 113 40.58 -6.49 -12.30
N LEU A 114 39.67 -5.82 -13.00
CA LEU A 114 40.02 -4.97 -14.14
C LEU A 114 40.86 -3.72 -13.78
N PRO A 115 40.54 -2.95 -12.72
CA PRO A 115 41.36 -1.82 -12.31
C PRO A 115 42.84 -2.19 -12.07
N ASP A 116 43.09 -3.32 -11.41
CA ASP A 116 44.45 -3.81 -11.15
C ASP A 116 45.17 -4.22 -12.44
N ARG A 117 44.46 -4.82 -13.39
CA ARG A 117 45.01 -5.18 -14.71
C ARG A 117 45.39 -3.94 -15.52
N ILE A 118 44.56 -2.89 -15.46
CA ILE A 118 44.82 -1.59 -16.08
C ILE A 118 46.03 -0.91 -15.42
N ALA A 119 46.10 -0.89 -14.09
CA ALA A 119 47.23 -0.32 -13.35
C ALA A 119 48.56 -1.02 -13.67
N LYS A 120 48.57 -2.36 -13.81
CA LYS A 120 49.75 -3.14 -14.22
C LYS A 120 50.28 -2.79 -15.62
N LYS A 121 49.47 -2.13 -16.46
CA LYS A 121 49.88 -1.58 -17.77
C LYS A 121 50.38 -0.13 -17.69
N GLY A 122 50.55 0.41 -16.49
CA GLY A 122 51.01 1.79 -16.28
C GLY A 122 49.92 2.85 -16.47
N ARG A 123 48.64 2.45 -16.51
CA ARG A 123 47.49 3.32 -16.77
C ARG A 123 46.55 3.45 -15.57
N SER A 124 47.11 3.62 -14.36
CA SER A 124 46.32 3.81 -13.14
C SER A 124 45.47 5.10 -13.14
N ASP A 125 45.69 5.98 -14.11
CA ASP A 125 44.89 7.17 -14.37
C ASP A 125 43.52 6.86 -15.01
N VAL A 126 43.38 5.72 -15.69
CA VAL A 126 42.13 5.31 -16.36
C VAL A 126 41.11 4.82 -15.35
N LEU A 127 39.91 5.39 -15.39
CA LEU A 127 38.82 5.08 -14.48
C LEU A 127 37.92 3.99 -15.07
N VAL A 128 37.28 3.19 -14.22
CA VAL A 128 36.38 2.10 -14.63
C VAL A 128 35.02 2.26 -13.96
N VAL A 129 33.96 2.13 -14.75
CA VAL A 129 32.58 2.00 -14.29
C VAL A 129 32.04 0.65 -14.76
N ASP A 130 31.64 -0.19 -13.82
CA ASP A 130 30.83 -1.40 -14.02
C ASP A 130 29.37 -0.96 -14.15
N GLY A 131 28.79 -1.04 -15.34
CA GLY A 131 27.45 -0.52 -15.64
C GLY A 131 26.60 -1.47 -16.48
N PRO A 132 26.40 -2.75 -16.08
CA PRO A 132 25.57 -3.68 -16.83
C PRO A 132 24.15 -3.14 -16.99
N VAL A 133 23.60 -3.36 -18.18
CA VAL A 133 22.34 -2.76 -18.62
C VAL A 133 21.18 -3.76 -18.69
N SER A 134 19.95 -3.26 -18.67
CA SER A 134 18.72 -4.02 -18.91
C SER A 134 17.70 -3.16 -19.67
N GLY A 135 16.82 -3.78 -20.46
CA GLY A 135 15.77 -3.07 -21.21
C GLY A 135 15.66 -3.42 -22.71
N GLY A 136 16.60 -4.20 -23.25
CA GLY A 136 16.57 -4.65 -24.65
C GLY A 136 16.87 -3.54 -25.67
N THR A 137 16.75 -3.89 -26.95
CA THR A 137 17.16 -3.04 -28.09
C THR A 137 16.33 -1.76 -28.22
N LYS A 138 15.02 -1.83 -27.94
CA LYS A 138 14.11 -0.68 -28.00
C LYS A 138 14.51 0.40 -26.99
N ARG A 139 14.61 0.04 -25.71
CA ARG A 139 14.99 0.98 -24.64
C ARG A 139 16.41 1.51 -24.82
N ALA A 140 17.31 0.70 -25.37
CA ALA A 140 18.65 1.16 -25.76
C ALA A 140 18.61 2.30 -26.80
N ALA A 141 17.76 2.19 -27.82
CA ALA A 141 17.61 3.21 -28.85
C ALA A 141 16.89 4.48 -28.38
N GLU A 142 16.05 4.35 -27.35
CA GLU A 142 15.31 5.46 -26.71
C GLU A 142 16.08 6.14 -25.58
N GLY A 143 17.22 5.57 -25.14
CA GLY A 143 17.98 6.07 -23.99
C GLY A 143 17.29 5.82 -22.65
N THR A 144 16.42 4.82 -22.58
CA THR A 144 15.57 4.52 -21.42
C THR A 144 15.96 3.24 -20.71
N LEU A 145 17.23 2.82 -20.78
CA LEU A 145 17.69 1.58 -20.14
C LEU A 145 17.60 1.65 -18.61
N THR A 146 17.62 0.48 -17.98
CA THR A 146 18.01 0.35 -16.57
C THR A 146 19.50 0.05 -16.50
N ILE A 147 20.27 0.80 -15.72
CA ILE A 147 21.72 0.61 -15.55
C ILE A 147 22.06 0.43 -14.07
N PHE A 148 22.80 -0.63 -13.74
CA PHE A 148 23.35 -0.85 -12.39
C PHE A 148 24.81 -0.39 -12.37
N ALA A 149 25.06 0.88 -12.07
CA ALA A 149 26.38 1.48 -12.13
C ALA A 149 27.14 1.36 -10.81
N ALA A 150 28.38 0.92 -10.86
CA ALA A 150 29.31 0.85 -9.74
C ALA A 150 30.72 1.25 -10.17
N GLY A 151 31.43 1.98 -9.33
CA GLY A 151 32.76 2.51 -9.63
C GLY A 151 33.27 3.35 -8.47
N THR A 152 34.45 3.94 -8.63
CA THR A 152 34.92 4.96 -7.68
C THR A 152 34.05 6.22 -7.83
N SER A 153 33.95 7.03 -6.77
CA SER A 153 33.15 8.28 -6.83
C SER A 153 33.60 9.20 -7.97
N VAL A 154 34.90 9.23 -8.27
CA VAL A 154 35.47 10.01 -9.39
C VAL A 154 35.03 9.44 -10.75
N ALA A 155 35.05 8.10 -10.90
CA ALA A 155 34.61 7.45 -12.14
C ALA A 155 33.13 7.70 -12.41
N LEU A 156 32.29 7.54 -11.37
CA LEU A 156 30.86 7.77 -11.44
C LEU A 156 30.53 9.24 -11.73
N GLN A 157 31.19 10.19 -11.07
CA GLN A 157 30.97 11.63 -11.32
C GLN A 157 31.31 12.01 -12.77
N ARG A 158 32.36 11.43 -13.36
CA ARG A 158 32.71 11.69 -14.77
C ARG A 158 31.75 11.03 -15.75
N ALA A 159 31.25 9.85 -15.43
CA ALA A 159 30.29 9.13 -16.25
C ALA A 159 28.83 9.56 -16.01
N ASP A 160 28.58 10.43 -15.04
CA ASP A 160 27.23 10.74 -14.54
C ASP A 160 26.27 11.16 -15.66
N LYS A 161 26.68 12.14 -16.47
CA LYS A 161 25.85 12.68 -17.54
C LYS A 161 25.54 11.64 -18.62
N ILE A 162 26.53 10.85 -19.06
CA ILE A 162 26.33 9.83 -20.09
C ILE A 162 25.50 8.65 -19.56
N LEU A 163 25.69 8.27 -18.30
CA LEU A 163 24.89 7.23 -17.63
C LEU A 163 23.41 7.64 -17.59
N HIS A 164 23.10 8.88 -17.18
CA HIS A 164 21.74 9.43 -17.22
C HIS A 164 21.21 9.54 -18.65
N ASP A 165 22.00 9.97 -19.63
CA ASP A 165 21.55 10.10 -21.01
C ASP A 165 21.27 8.76 -21.72
N MET A 166 21.78 7.65 -21.19
CA MET A 166 21.52 6.29 -21.67
C MET A 166 20.47 5.54 -20.85
N SER A 167 19.98 6.11 -19.74
CA SER A 167 19.08 5.42 -18.82
C SER A 167 17.89 6.24 -18.39
N GLU A 168 16.78 5.54 -18.19
CA GLU A 168 15.63 6.07 -17.46
C GLU A 168 15.76 5.73 -15.96
N LYS A 169 16.33 4.55 -15.67
CA LYS A 169 16.55 4.07 -14.30
C LYS A 169 18.04 3.82 -14.08
N LEU A 170 18.73 4.79 -13.46
CA LEU A 170 20.12 4.66 -13.05
C LEU A 170 20.23 4.28 -11.57
N TYR A 171 20.82 3.14 -11.27
CA TYR A 171 21.05 2.69 -9.90
C TYR A 171 22.54 2.69 -9.60
N ILE A 172 22.96 3.53 -8.64
CA ILE A 172 24.32 3.52 -8.13
C ILE A 172 24.45 2.44 -7.05
N ILE A 173 25.28 1.43 -7.32
CA ILE A 173 25.51 0.30 -6.42
C ILE A 173 26.82 0.53 -5.65
N PRO A 174 26.78 0.59 -4.30
CA PRO A 174 28.00 0.72 -3.50
C PRO A 174 28.85 -0.55 -3.58
N GLY A 175 30.16 -0.41 -3.39
CA GLY A 175 31.11 -1.54 -3.39
C GLY A 175 32.13 -1.53 -4.53
N GLY A 176 32.12 -0.51 -5.40
CA GLY A 176 33.07 -0.36 -6.49
C GLY A 176 32.83 -1.34 -7.66
N PRO A 177 33.79 -1.44 -8.61
CA PRO A 177 33.66 -2.32 -9.77
C PRO A 177 33.33 -3.77 -9.38
N GLY A 178 32.29 -4.34 -9.99
CA GLY A 178 31.77 -5.67 -9.69
C GLY A 178 30.45 -5.66 -8.92
N ALA A 179 30.15 -4.60 -8.17
CA ALA A 179 28.91 -4.53 -7.40
C ALA A 179 27.66 -4.43 -8.29
N GLY A 180 27.73 -3.65 -9.38
CA GLY A 180 26.65 -3.56 -10.38
C GLY A 180 26.40 -4.91 -11.05
N SER A 181 27.48 -5.61 -11.40
CA SER A 181 27.43 -6.97 -11.94
C SER A 181 26.89 -8.02 -10.95
N LYS A 182 27.15 -7.90 -9.65
CA LYS A 182 26.53 -8.77 -8.62
C LYS A 182 25.02 -8.61 -8.57
N VAL A 183 24.51 -7.38 -8.55
CA VAL A 183 23.06 -7.11 -8.57
C VAL A 183 22.44 -7.62 -9.88
N LYS A 184 23.08 -7.35 -11.02
CA LYS A 184 22.64 -7.86 -12.32
C LYS A 184 22.59 -9.39 -12.34
N MET A 185 23.55 -10.07 -11.73
CA MET A 185 23.58 -11.53 -11.66
C MET A 185 22.39 -12.07 -10.84
N VAL A 186 22.06 -11.47 -9.70
CA VAL A 186 20.86 -11.83 -8.92
C VAL A 186 19.59 -11.60 -9.75
N ASN A 187 19.52 -10.49 -10.49
CA ASN A 187 18.43 -10.25 -11.43
C ASN A 187 18.34 -11.35 -12.51
N GLN A 188 19.47 -11.74 -13.13
CA GLN A 188 19.47 -12.76 -14.19
C GLN A 188 19.10 -14.15 -13.66
N LEU A 189 19.43 -14.47 -12.40
CA LEU A 189 18.92 -15.68 -11.74
C LEU A 189 17.40 -15.69 -11.76
N LEU A 190 16.76 -14.62 -11.26
CA LEU A 190 15.30 -14.51 -11.24
C LEU A 190 14.72 -14.55 -12.65
N VAL A 191 15.23 -13.76 -13.59
CA VAL A 191 14.68 -13.69 -14.96
C VAL A 191 14.76 -15.06 -15.64
N GLY A 192 15.93 -15.72 -15.61
CA GLY A 192 16.11 -17.02 -16.26
C GLY A 192 15.24 -18.11 -15.64
N THR A 193 15.13 -18.15 -14.31
CA THR A 193 14.23 -19.09 -13.64
C THR A 193 12.77 -18.78 -13.95
N HIS A 194 12.35 -17.52 -14.00
CA HIS A 194 10.96 -17.14 -14.31
C HIS A 194 10.59 -17.45 -15.77
N ILE A 195 11.47 -17.27 -16.75
CA ILE A 195 11.23 -17.66 -18.15
C ILE A 195 11.11 -19.19 -18.27
N ALA A 196 11.98 -19.94 -17.59
CA ALA A 196 11.90 -21.39 -17.54
C ALA A 196 10.60 -21.87 -16.87
N ALA A 197 10.18 -21.23 -15.78
CA ALA A 197 8.92 -21.51 -15.10
C ALA A 197 7.71 -21.20 -15.98
N ALA A 198 7.70 -20.06 -16.69
CA ALA A 198 6.65 -19.70 -17.63
C ALA A 198 6.56 -20.71 -18.79
N SER A 199 7.70 -21.15 -19.32
CA SER A 199 7.78 -22.17 -20.36
C SER A 199 7.22 -23.52 -19.87
N GLU A 200 7.64 -23.97 -18.69
CA GLU A 200 7.13 -25.20 -18.07
C GLU A 200 5.63 -25.12 -17.79
N ALA A 201 5.15 -23.98 -17.29
CA ALA A 201 3.75 -23.71 -16.98
C ALA A 201 2.87 -23.72 -18.25
N MET A 202 3.26 -22.99 -19.29
CA MET A 202 2.49 -22.90 -20.53
C MET A 202 2.52 -24.20 -21.33
N GLY A 203 3.63 -24.93 -21.32
CA GLY A 203 3.69 -26.27 -21.89
C GLY A 203 2.77 -27.26 -21.15
N LEU A 204 2.71 -27.19 -19.82
CA LEU A 204 1.82 -28.03 -19.02
C LEU A 204 0.36 -27.67 -19.27
N ALA A 205 0.04 -26.37 -19.33
CA ALA A 205 -1.30 -25.88 -19.65
C ALA A 205 -1.78 -26.40 -21.01
N ALA A 206 -0.92 -26.29 -22.03
CA ALA A 206 -1.21 -26.77 -23.37
C ALA A 206 -1.37 -28.30 -23.41
N LYS A 207 -0.50 -29.03 -22.70
CA LYS A 207 -0.57 -30.50 -22.58
C LYS A 207 -1.83 -30.97 -21.83
N ALA A 208 -2.30 -30.18 -20.88
CA ALA A 208 -3.56 -30.41 -20.16
C ALA A 208 -4.80 -30.06 -21.00
N GLY A 209 -4.64 -29.52 -22.22
CA GLY A 209 -5.72 -29.16 -23.12
C GLY A 209 -6.44 -27.86 -22.75
N LEU A 210 -5.77 -26.97 -22.01
CA LEU A 210 -6.33 -25.67 -21.64
C LEU A 210 -6.15 -24.65 -22.78
N ASN A 211 -7.10 -23.73 -22.92
CA ASN A 211 -6.89 -22.54 -23.74
C ASN A 211 -5.78 -21.68 -23.11
N THR A 212 -4.62 -21.66 -23.77
CA THR A 212 -3.40 -21.01 -23.25
C THR A 212 -3.50 -19.49 -23.25
N ARG A 213 -4.29 -18.88 -24.14
CA ARG A 213 -4.56 -17.44 -24.13
C ARG A 213 -5.37 -17.05 -22.89
N GLU A 214 -6.35 -17.88 -22.53
CA GLU A 214 -7.17 -17.68 -21.34
C GLU A 214 -6.35 -17.85 -20.06
N VAL A 215 -5.51 -18.90 -20.00
CA VAL A 215 -4.55 -19.12 -18.91
C VAL A 215 -3.66 -17.89 -18.72
N TYR A 216 -3.12 -17.33 -19.81
CA TYR A 216 -2.34 -16.09 -19.77
C TYR A 216 -3.12 -14.94 -19.14
N ASN A 217 -4.33 -14.65 -19.64
CA ASN A 217 -5.16 -13.54 -19.16
C ASN A 217 -5.50 -13.66 -17.66
N ILE A 218 -5.75 -14.88 -17.19
CA ILE A 218 -6.05 -15.16 -15.78
C ILE A 218 -4.80 -14.98 -14.92
N ILE A 219 -3.67 -15.57 -15.32
CA ILE A 219 -2.44 -15.59 -14.52
C ILE A 219 -1.82 -14.20 -14.38
N THR A 220 -1.91 -13.34 -15.40
CA THR A 220 -1.44 -11.93 -15.32
C THR A 220 -2.09 -11.15 -14.17
N ASN A 221 -3.27 -11.57 -13.71
CA ASN A 221 -3.99 -10.97 -12.59
C ASN A 221 -3.99 -11.84 -11.32
N ALA A 222 -3.12 -12.86 -11.27
CA ALA A 222 -3.06 -13.84 -10.19
C ALA A 222 -1.66 -13.93 -9.56
N ALA A 223 -1.58 -14.72 -8.50
CA ALA A 223 -0.40 -14.80 -7.64
C ALA A 223 0.83 -15.41 -8.36
N GLY A 224 0.62 -16.14 -9.45
CA GLY A 224 1.67 -16.70 -10.30
C GLY A 224 2.31 -15.71 -11.26
N ASN A 225 1.89 -14.43 -11.30
CA ASN A 225 2.40 -13.48 -12.28
C ASN A 225 3.89 -13.11 -12.08
N SER A 226 4.57 -12.78 -13.18
CA SER A 226 5.91 -12.20 -13.22
C SER A 226 6.12 -11.39 -14.49
N TRP A 227 7.12 -10.50 -14.48
CA TRP A 227 7.47 -9.74 -15.68
C TRP A 227 7.82 -10.65 -16.86
N ALA A 228 8.52 -11.76 -16.59
CA ALA A 228 8.86 -12.75 -17.60
C ALA A 228 7.61 -13.43 -18.19
N PHE A 229 6.60 -13.72 -17.37
CA PHE A 229 5.35 -14.29 -17.83
C PHE A 229 4.60 -13.31 -18.74
N GLU A 230 4.42 -12.07 -18.31
CA GLU A 230 3.75 -11.02 -19.10
C GLU A 230 4.43 -10.77 -20.44
N ASN A 231 5.76 -10.78 -20.46
CA ASN A 231 6.54 -10.39 -21.62
C ASN A 231 6.83 -11.54 -22.58
N ARG A 232 7.04 -12.78 -22.11
CA ARG A 232 7.44 -13.91 -22.97
C ARG A 232 6.29 -14.79 -23.43
N VAL A 233 5.26 -14.97 -22.60
CA VAL A 233 4.14 -15.83 -22.98
C VAL A 233 3.43 -15.36 -24.26
N PRO A 234 3.24 -14.05 -24.54
CA PRO A 234 2.69 -13.60 -25.81
C PRO A 234 3.41 -14.18 -27.04
N HIS A 235 4.74 -14.26 -27.01
CA HIS A 235 5.52 -14.86 -28.11
C HIS A 235 5.20 -16.35 -28.29
N MET A 236 5.01 -17.09 -27.18
CA MET A 236 4.61 -18.50 -27.20
C MET A 236 3.19 -18.69 -27.76
N LEU A 237 2.27 -17.76 -27.44
CA LEU A 237 0.88 -17.80 -27.90
C LEU A 237 0.75 -17.51 -29.40
N ASP A 238 1.64 -16.66 -29.93
CA ASP A 238 1.64 -16.27 -31.34
C ASP A 238 2.57 -17.16 -32.19
N GLY A 239 3.48 -17.90 -31.55
CA GLY A 239 4.53 -18.69 -32.18
C GLY A 239 5.53 -17.81 -32.94
N ASP A 240 5.81 -16.62 -32.40
CA ASP A 240 6.82 -15.71 -32.95
C ASP A 240 8.16 -15.95 -32.24
N TRP A 241 9.10 -16.52 -32.98
CA TRP A 241 10.43 -16.86 -32.47
C TRP A 241 11.49 -15.84 -32.89
N THR A 242 11.08 -14.69 -33.44
CA THR A 242 11.98 -13.60 -33.80
C THR A 242 12.68 -13.08 -32.55
N PRO A 243 14.03 -13.14 -32.46
CA PRO A 243 14.72 -12.89 -31.20
C PRO A 243 14.67 -11.40 -30.83
N LEU A 244 13.88 -11.06 -29.81
CA LEU A 244 14.03 -9.81 -29.06
C LEU A 244 15.13 -9.98 -27.99
N SER A 245 15.24 -11.20 -27.47
CA SER A 245 16.33 -11.69 -26.62
C SER A 245 16.57 -13.15 -26.96
N ALA A 246 17.74 -13.48 -27.51
CA ALA A 246 18.03 -14.84 -27.96
C ALA A 246 18.20 -15.81 -26.79
N LEU A 247 17.78 -17.07 -26.96
CA LEU A 247 17.92 -18.13 -25.96
C LEU A 247 19.37 -18.31 -25.48
N ASN A 248 20.36 -18.16 -26.38
CA ASN A 248 21.79 -18.21 -26.03
C ASN A 248 22.25 -17.12 -25.05
N ILE A 249 21.50 -16.01 -24.90
CA ILE A 249 21.78 -15.02 -23.87
C ILE A 249 21.61 -15.65 -22.49
N PHE A 250 20.58 -16.48 -22.29
CA PHE A 250 20.33 -17.16 -21.03
C PHE A 250 21.22 -18.38 -20.81
N VAL A 251 21.70 -19.05 -21.87
CA VAL A 251 22.81 -20.02 -21.74
C VAL A 251 24.02 -19.35 -21.10
N LYS A 252 24.38 -18.16 -21.59
CA LYS A 252 25.52 -17.39 -21.05
C LYS A 252 25.24 -16.85 -19.65
N ASP A 253 24.13 -16.16 -19.44
CA ASP A 253 23.85 -15.46 -18.18
C ASP A 253 23.59 -16.43 -17.03
N MET A 254 22.83 -17.52 -17.25
CA MET A 254 22.67 -18.57 -16.23
C MET A 254 24.00 -19.30 -15.97
N GLY A 255 24.83 -19.47 -17.00
CA GLY A 255 26.20 -19.98 -16.83
C GLY A 255 27.06 -19.10 -15.92
N ILE A 256 26.92 -17.77 -15.99
CA ILE A 256 27.60 -16.84 -15.08
C ILE A 256 27.09 -17.00 -13.64
N VAL A 257 25.76 -17.08 -13.46
CA VAL A 257 25.15 -17.29 -12.13
C VAL A 257 25.66 -18.58 -11.49
N VAL A 258 25.53 -19.71 -12.20
CA VAL A 258 25.86 -21.03 -11.66
C VAL A 258 27.37 -21.20 -11.46
N SER A 259 28.20 -20.72 -12.38
CA SER A 259 29.66 -20.77 -12.22
C SER A 259 30.14 -19.92 -11.05
N THR A 260 29.57 -18.72 -10.85
CA THR A 260 29.91 -17.86 -9.70
C THR A 260 29.46 -18.50 -8.39
N ALA A 261 28.24 -19.04 -8.33
CA ALA A 261 27.75 -19.75 -7.16
C ALA A 261 28.64 -20.96 -6.82
N ARG A 262 29.12 -21.70 -7.83
CA ARG A 262 30.08 -22.79 -7.65
C ARG A 262 31.41 -22.31 -7.06
N THR A 263 31.95 -21.20 -7.54
CA THR A 263 33.16 -20.58 -6.95
C THR A 263 32.95 -20.18 -5.49
N LEU A 264 31.75 -19.74 -5.12
CA LEU A 264 31.37 -19.39 -3.75
C LEU A 264 31.00 -20.60 -2.87
N GLN A 265 31.01 -21.81 -3.45
CA GLN A 265 30.51 -23.05 -2.84
C GLN A 265 29.08 -22.91 -2.31
N PHE A 266 28.24 -22.22 -3.07
CA PHE A 266 26.88 -21.87 -2.68
C PHE A 266 25.85 -22.58 -3.58
N PRO A 267 24.86 -23.30 -3.02
CA PRO A 267 23.89 -24.05 -3.82
C PRO A 267 22.85 -23.12 -4.44
N VAL A 268 22.60 -23.28 -5.74
CA VAL A 268 21.55 -22.58 -6.50
C VAL A 268 20.75 -23.58 -7.35
N PRO A 269 20.00 -24.52 -6.72
CA PRO A 269 19.31 -25.60 -7.41
C PRO A 269 18.36 -25.12 -8.52
N LEU A 270 17.58 -24.05 -8.30
CA LEU A 270 16.63 -23.58 -9.32
C LEU A 270 17.35 -22.95 -10.51
N ALA A 271 18.37 -22.12 -10.24
CA ALA A 271 19.21 -21.55 -11.29
C ALA A 271 19.93 -22.63 -12.11
N SER A 272 20.42 -23.67 -11.42
CA SER A 272 21.12 -24.79 -12.07
C SER A 272 20.17 -25.59 -12.96
N THR A 273 18.94 -25.87 -12.52
CA THR A 273 17.93 -26.55 -13.34
C THR A 273 17.55 -25.71 -14.55
N ALA A 274 17.37 -24.39 -14.38
CA ALA A 274 17.09 -23.48 -15.49
C ALA A 274 18.25 -23.43 -16.50
N GLU A 275 19.51 -23.34 -16.05
CA GLU A 275 20.69 -23.40 -16.92
C GLU A 275 20.68 -24.65 -17.82
N GLN A 276 20.40 -25.82 -17.25
CA GLN A 276 20.36 -27.07 -18.01
C GLN A 276 19.27 -27.07 -19.09
N LEU A 277 18.11 -26.45 -18.82
CA LEU A 277 17.04 -26.29 -19.81
C LEU A 277 17.47 -25.39 -20.98
N TYR A 278 18.17 -24.29 -20.70
CA TYR A 278 18.71 -23.43 -21.75
C TYR A 278 19.78 -24.13 -22.59
N ILE A 279 20.68 -24.88 -21.95
CA ILE A 279 21.67 -25.70 -22.66
C ILE A 279 20.98 -26.74 -23.55
N GLN A 280 19.93 -27.39 -23.05
CA GLN A 280 19.13 -28.34 -23.82
C GLN A 280 18.45 -27.68 -25.02
N GLY A 281 17.81 -26.51 -24.84
CA GLY A 281 17.19 -25.76 -25.94
C GLY A 281 18.21 -25.34 -27.01
N ALA A 282 19.38 -24.85 -26.60
CA ALA A 282 20.46 -24.51 -27.52
C ALA A 282 20.98 -25.74 -28.28
N ALA A 283 21.13 -26.89 -27.61
CA ALA A 283 21.52 -28.15 -28.24
C ALA A 283 20.47 -28.68 -29.23
N GLN A 284 19.20 -28.31 -29.06
CA GLN A 284 18.11 -28.57 -30.01
C GLN A 284 18.06 -27.57 -31.17
N GLY A 285 19.03 -26.65 -31.28
CA GLY A 285 19.12 -25.67 -32.36
C GLY A 285 18.33 -24.38 -32.12
N LEU A 286 17.74 -24.21 -30.92
CA LEU A 286 16.89 -23.04 -30.60
C LEU A 286 17.71 -21.84 -30.11
N GLY A 287 19.03 -21.93 -30.08
CA GLY A 287 19.90 -20.93 -29.43
C GLY A 287 19.83 -19.52 -30.02
N LEU A 288 19.50 -19.39 -31.31
CA LEU A 288 19.35 -18.11 -32.02
C LEU A 288 17.93 -17.57 -32.02
N ASP A 289 16.95 -18.38 -31.60
CA ASP A 289 15.55 -17.99 -31.50
C ASP A 289 15.31 -17.17 -30.23
N ASP A 290 14.16 -16.52 -30.15
CA ASP A 290 13.70 -15.85 -28.92
C ASP A 290 13.70 -16.79 -27.71
N ASP A 291 14.08 -16.28 -26.54
CA ASP A 291 14.18 -17.06 -25.30
C ASP A 291 12.83 -17.65 -24.83
N ALA A 292 11.69 -17.10 -25.27
CA ALA A 292 10.36 -17.69 -25.10
C ALA A 292 10.22 -19.03 -25.83
N GLY A 293 11.05 -19.26 -26.85
CA GLY A 293 11.15 -20.52 -27.59
C GLY A 293 11.57 -21.72 -26.73
N LEU A 294 12.03 -21.50 -25.49
CA LEU A 294 12.33 -22.55 -24.54
C LEU A 294 11.14 -23.48 -24.27
N VAL A 295 9.90 -23.00 -24.39
CA VAL A 295 8.67 -23.81 -24.23
C VAL A 295 8.66 -25.08 -25.09
N ARG A 296 9.34 -25.06 -26.24
CA ARG A 296 9.44 -26.19 -27.18
C ARG A 296 10.24 -27.37 -26.59
N VAL A 297 11.13 -27.12 -25.63
CA VAL A 297 11.86 -28.17 -24.90
C VAL A 297 10.90 -29.08 -24.12
N PHE A 298 9.80 -28.51 -23.63
CA PHE A 298 8.77 -29.24 -22.89
C PHE A 298 7.75 -29.95 -23.78
N LEU A 299 7.74 -29.63 -25.07
CA LEU A 299 6.76 -30.12 -26.05
C LEU A 299 7.45 -30.79 -27.26
N PRO A 300 8.35 -31.78 -27.05
CA PRO A 300 9.16 -32.34 -28.14
C PRO A 300 8.34 -33.02 -29.25
N GLY A 301 7.10 -33.44 -28.98
CA GLY A 301 6.20 -34.04 -29.96
C GLY A 301 5.31 -33.06 -30.73
N ASN A 302 5.11 -31.85 -30.20
CA ASN A 302 4.35 -30.79 -30.88
C ASN A 302 4.79 -29.40 -30.35
N PRO A 303 5.84 -28.81 -30.93
CA PRO A 303 6.39 -27.51 -30.50
C PRO A 303 5.38 -26.34 -30.57
N GLU A 304 4.35 -26.44 -31.41
CA GLU A 304 3.36 -25.37 -31.63
C GLU A 304 2.10 -25.52 -30.77
N LEU A 305 2.05 -26.53 -29.87
CA LEU A 305 0.83 -26.85 -29.11
C LEU A 305 0.31 -25.65 -28.28
N VAL A 306 1.19 -24.80 -27.75
CA VAL A 306 0.76 -23.59 -27.01
C VAL A 306 -0.05 -22.65 -27.90
N LYS A 307 0.41 -22.40 -29.12
CA LYS A 307 -0.28 -21.56 -30.11
C LYS A 307 -1.56 -22.20 -30.60
N GLU A 308 -1.54 -23.50 -30.87
CA GLU A 308 -2.72 -24.25 -31.31
C GLU A 308 -3.85 -24.16 -30.27
N GLN A 309 -3.53 -24.34 -28.98
CA GLN A 309 -4.49 -24.20 -27.90
C GLN A 309 -4.95 -22.74 -27.70
N ALA A 310 -4.10 -21.74 -28.02
CA ALA A 310 -4.47 -20.33 -27.95
C ALA A 310 -5.50 -19.94 -29.02
N GLY A 311 -5.45 -20.60 -30.18
CA GLY A 311 -6.34 -20.36 -31.32
C GLY A 311 -7.70 -21.07 -31.24
N GLN A 312 -7.93 -21.92 -30.23
CA GLN A 312 -9.24 -22.53 -30.04
C GLN A 312 -10.28 -21.45 -29.68
N VAL A 313 -11.31 -21.34 -30.52
CA VAL A 313 -12.39 -20.38 -30.32
C VAL A 313 -13.12 -20.73 -29.02
N SER A 314 -13.02 -19.86 -28.03
CA SER A 314 -13.90 -19.88 -26.87
C SER A 314 -15.32 -19.59 -27.37
N THR A 315 -16.15 -20.62 -27.48
CA THR A 315 -17.56 -20.46 -27.84
C THR A 315 -18.26 -19.70 -26.72
N SER A 316 -18.56 -18.43 -27.01
CA SER A 316 -19.39 -17.47 -26.24
C SER A 316 -18.74 -16.78 -25.04
N GLN A 317 -18.20 -15.58 -25.29
CA GLN A 317 -18.39 -14.43 -24.39
C GLN A 317 -19.82 -13.87 -24.53
N GLU A 318 -20.85 -14.73 -24.46
CA GLU A 318 -22.15 -14.19 -24.10
C GLU A 318 -21.99 -13.77 -22.64
N LYS A 319 -22.02 -12.45 -22.40
CA LYS A 319 -22.25 -11.92 -21.05
C LYS A 319 -23.40 -12.74 -20.49
N LEU A 320 -23.12 -13.59 -19.50
CA LEU A 320 -24.16 -14.30 -18.78
C LEU A 320 -25.02 -13.23 -18.14
N THR A 321 -26.08 -12.84 -18.84
CA THR A 321 -27.08 -11.92 -18.34
C THR A 321 -27.68 -12.64 -17.14
N PRO A 322 -27.55 -12.10 -15.91
CA PRO A 322 -28.08 -12.78 -14.74
C PRO A 322 -29.58 -13.03 -14.97
N SER A 323 -29.97 -14.29 -15.16
CA SER A 323 -31.38 -14.67 -15.32
C SER A 323 -32.06 -14.87 -13.97
N SER A 324 -31.29 -14.94 -12.89
CA SER A 324 -31.80 -15.05 -11.52
C SER A 324 -31.76 -13.69 -10.82
N THR A 325 -32.94 -13.28 -10.31
CA THR A 325 -33.03 -12.25 -9.29
C THR A 325 -32.52 -12.83 -7.95
N PRO A 326 -32.18 -12.00 -6.94
CA PRO A 326 -31.76 -12.44 -5.60
C PRO A 326 -32.79 -13.28 -4.79
N LEU A 327 -33.70 -14.00 -5.43
CA LEU A 327 -34.87 -14.65 -4.81
C LEU A 327 -35.03 -16.16 -5.10
N GLU A 328 -34.06 -16.85 -5.69
CA GLU A 328 -34.11 -18.33 -5.85
C GLU A 328 -33.24 -19.14 -4.87
N ILE A 329 -32.09 -18.59 -4.42
CA ILE A 329 -31.23 -19.27 -3.42
C ILE A 329 -31.67 -18.85 -2.01
N SER A 330 -32.38 -19.74 -1.34
CA SER A 330 -32.96 -19.54 -0.01
C SER A 330 -32.02 -19.90 1.13
N LYS A 331 -31.04 -20.78 0.91
CA LYS A 331 -30.05 -21.18 1.92
C LYS A 331 -28.72 -21.61 1.30
N ILE A 332 -27.62 -21.07 1.81
CA ILE A 332 -26.25 -21.47 1.48
C ILE A 332 -25.65 -22.24 2.66
N GLY A 333 -25.16 -23.46 2.43
CA GLY A 333 -24.28 -24.16 3.35
C GLY A 333 -22.83 -23.77 3.10
N MET A 334 -22.05 -23.54 4.15
CA MET A 334 -20.61 -23.27 4.07
C MET A 334 -19.84 -24.29 4.91
N ILE A 335 -18.98 -25.09 4.28
CA ILE A 335 -18.10 -26.05 4.96
C ILE A 335 -16.64 -25.60 4.78
N GLY A 336 -15.97 -25.38 5.91
CA GLY A 336 -14.61 -24.85 5.97
C GLY A 336 -14.62 -23.34 6.05
N LEU A 337 -14.77 -22.81 7.27
CA LEU A 337 -14.69 -21.38 7.55
C LEU A 337 -13.21 -20.95 7.59
N GLY A 338 -12.35 -21.60 8.37
CA GLY A 338 -10.89 -21.40 8.35
C GLY A 338 -10.43 -19.94 8.15
N ALA A 339 -9.31 -19.75 7.46
CA ALA A 339 -8.79 -18.40 7.17
C ALA A 339 -9.50 -17.74 5.96
N MET A 340 -9.75 -18.50 4.89
CA MET A 340 -10.36 -17.99 3.66
C MET A 340 -11.89 -18.03 3.70
N GLY A 341 -12.45 -19.16 4.12
CA GLY A 341 -13.90 -19.39 4.12
C GLY A 341 -14.66 -18.42 5.01
N GLN A 342 -14.04 -17.89 6.06
CA GLN A 342 -14.59 -16.89 6.96
C GLN A 342 -14.92 -15.61 6.20
N GLY A 343 -13.98 -15.16 5.36
CA GLY A 343 -14.16 -13.99 4.50
C GLY A 343 -15.19 -14.25 3.40
N MET A 344 -15.17 -15.44 2.79
CA MET A 344 -16.14 -15.83 1.76
C MET A 344 -17.57 -15.86 2.32
N ALA A 345 -17.77 -16.51 3.47
CA ALA A 345 -19.05 -16.57 4.16
C ALA A 345 -19.53 -15.18 4.59
N GLY A 346 -18.62 -14.33 5.11
CA GLY A 346 -18.91 -12.93 5.41
C GLY A 346 -19.34 -12.12 4.18
N SER A 347 -18.73 -12.37 3.01
CA SER A 347 -19.09 -11.71 1.75
C SER A 347 -20.49 -12.10 1.29
N LEU A 348 -20.84 -13.39 1.40
CA LEU A 348 -22.19 -13.88 1.12
C LEU A 348 -23.24 -13.28 2.08
N LEU A 349 -22.92 -13.17 3.37
CA LEU A 349 -23.80 -12.53 4.37
C LEU A 349 -24.04 -11.06 4.06
N ARG A 350 -23.00 -10.30 3.69
CA ARG A 350 -23.12 -8.87 3.30
C ARG A 350 -24.00 -8.69 2.06
N ALA A 351 -23.97 -9.64 1.13
CA ALA A 351 -24.84 -9.66 -0.03
C ALA A 351 -26.29 -10.10 0.28
N GLY A 352 -26.59 -10.45 1.54
CA GLY A 352 -27.95 -10.75 2.03
C GLY A 352 -28.34 -12.23 2.00
N PHE A 353 -27.42 -13.13 1.63
CA PHE A 353 -27.66 -14.57 1.60
C PHE A 353 -27.71 -15.17 3.03
N PRO A 354 -28.65 -16.08 3.33
CA PRO A 354 -28.59 -16.89 4.55
C PRO A 354 -27.48 -17.94 4.44
N VAL A 355 -26.56 -17.96 5.41
CA VAL A 355 -25.39 -18.85 5.39
C VAL A 355 -25.35 -19.71 6.65
N HIS A 356 -25.34 -21.04 6.48
CA HIS A 356 -25.23 -22.04 7.53
C HIS A 356 -23.80 -22.61 7.55
N GLY A 357 -22.98 -22.17 8.50
CA GLY A 357 -21.53 -22.41 8.50
C GLY A 357 -21.08 -23.52 9.44
N TYR A 358 -20.16 -24.38 8.96
CA TYR A 358 -19.46 -25.41 9.72
C TYR A 358 -17.94 -25.34 9.51
N ASP A 359 -17.19 -25.58 10.59
CA ASP A 359 -15.76 -25.84 10.55
C ASP A 359 -15.39 -26.91 11.60
N VAL A 360 -14.31 -27.66 11.37
CA VAL A 360 -13.78 -28.61 12.37
C VAL A 360 -13.19 -27.88 13.58
N TYR A 361 -12.81 -26.61 13.41
CA TYR A 361 -12.32 -25.73 14.46
C TYR A 361 -13.45 -24.84 14.99
N GLU A 362 -14.03 -25.24 16.13
CA GLU A 362 -15.21 -24.59 16.72
C GLU A 362 -15.08 -23.06 16.88
N PRO A 363 -13.93 -22.48 17.27
CA PRO A 363 -13.79 -21.01 17.35
C PRO A 363 -14.01 -20.27 16.02
N ALA A 364 -13.79 -20.92 14.86
CA ALA A 364 -14.11 -20.33 13.57
C ALA A 364 -15.63 -20.21 13.36
N ILE A 365 -16.41 -21.18 13.83
CA ILE A 365 -17.88 -21.14 13.81
C ILE A 365 -18.38 -20.00 14.69
N ASP A 366 -17.84 -19.88 15.91
CA ASP A 366 -18.26 -18.83 16.84
C ASP A 366 -17.95 -17.44 16.27
N LYS A 367 -16.78 -17.26 15.65
CA LYS A 367 -16.43 -16.02 14.91
C LYS A 367 -17.41 -15.75 13.77
N PHE A 368 -17.79 -16.77 13.01
CA PHE A 368 -18.75 -16.64 11.91
C PHE A 368 -20.14 -16.19 12.40
N VAL A 369 -20.68 -16.82 13.44
CA VAL A 369 -21.98 -16.43 14.00
C VAL A 369 -21.94 -15.02 14.60
N ALA A 370 -20.83 -14.65 15.24
CA ALA A 370 -20.64 -13.30 15.80
C ALA A 370 -20.64 -12.19 14.74
N THR A 371 -20.48 -12.51 13.45
CA THR A 371 -20.60 -11.55 12.34
C THR A 371 -22.04 -11.01 12.20
N GLY A 372 -23.04 -11.72 12.72
CA GLY A 372 -24.44 -11.31 12.69
C GLY A 372 -25.11 -11.49 11.33
N GLY A 373 -26.26 -10.84 11.12
CA GLY A 373 -27.07 -11.02 9.91
C GLY A 373 -27.77 -12.38 9.86
N LYS A 374 -27.79 -13.02 8.69
CA LYS A 374 -28.42 -14.33 8.48
C LYS A 374 -27.42 -15.50 8.65
N ALA A 375 -26.45 -15.35 9.55
CA ALA A 375 -25.45 -16.36 9.86
C ALA A 375 -26.00 -17.38 10.87
N THR A 376 -25.92 -18.68 10.56
CA THR A 376 -26.34 -19.74 11.48
C THR A 376 -25.22 -20.75 11.73
N LYS A 377 -25.15 -21.29 12.95
CA LYS A 377 -24.20 -22.35 13.34
C LYS A 377 -24.69 -23.71 12.89
N ALA A 378 -23.87 -24.43 12.12
CA ALA A 378 -24.04 -25.85 11.87
C ALA A 378 -23.16 -26.68 12.81
N SER A 379 -23.71 -27.79 13.30
CA SER A 379 -23.05 -28.74 14.22
C SER A 379 -22.22 -29.82 13.51
N SER A 380 -22.40 -29.99 12.20
CA SER A 380 -21.71 -30.96 11.36
C SER A 380 -21.77 -30.55 9.87
N PRO A 381 -20.96 -31.15 8.98
CA PRO A 381 -21.08 -30.93 7.53
C PRO A 381 -22.50 -31.23 7.00
N SER A 382 -23.11 -32.31 7.47
CA SER A 382 -24.52 -32.66 7.15
C SER A 382 -25.49 -31.57 7.59
N ASP A 383 -25.32 -31.00 8.77
CA ASP A 383 -26.20 -29.93 9.28
C ASP A 383 -26.07 -28.64 8.44
N ALA A 384 -24.85 -28.31 7.98
CA ALA A 384 -24.62 -27.20 7.06
C ALA A 384 -25.32 -27.43 5.71
N ALA A 385 -25.28 -28.65 5.18
CA ALA A 385 -25.85 -29.03 3.90
C ALA A 385 -27.38 -29.23 3.91
N LYS A 386 -27.98 -29.56 5.06
CA LYS A 386 -29.40 -29.87 5.16
C LYS A 386 -30.27 -28.70 4.71
N GLY A 387 -31.02 -28.91 3.63
CA GLY A 387 -31.91 -27.89 3.05
C GLY A 387 -31.18 -26.73 2.35
N ALA A 388 -29.87 -26.87 2.07
CA ALA A 388 -29.12 -25.86 1.32
C ALA A 388 -29.34 -26.03 -0.18
N ASP A 389 -29.70 -24.94 -0.87
CA ASP A 389 -29.79 -24.91 -2.33
C ASP A 389 -28.39 -24.90 -2.97
N LEU A 390 -27.44 -24.30 -2.24
CA LEU A 390 -26.04 -24.18 -2.60
C LEU A 390 -25.14 -24.56 -1.43
N LEU A 391 -24.16 -25.43 -1.65
CA LEU A 391 -23.13 -25.81 -0.68
C LEU A 391 -21.74 -25.38 -1.17
N VAL A 392 -21.07 -24.52 -0.42
CA VAL A 392 -19.69 -24.08 -0.72
C VAL A 392 -18.70 -24.86 0.15
N LEU A 393 -17.71 -25.50 -0.48
CA LEU A 393 -16.61 -26.21 0.19
C LEU A 393 -15.29 -25.43 0.05
N MET A 394 -14.77 -24.98 1.19
CA MET A 394 -13.47 -24.33 1.28
C MET A 394 -12.58 -25.03 2.32
N VAL A 395 -12.06 -26.20 1.94
CA VAL A 395 -11.22 -27.07 2.78
C VAL A 395 -9.78 -27.13 2.24
N GLN A 396 -8.88 -27.80 2.95
CA GLN A 396 -7.44 -27.74 2.62
C GLN A 396 -7.04 -28.64 1.44
N ASN A 397 -7.69 -29.81 1.29
CA ASN A 397 -7.31 -30.83 0.32
C ASN A 397 -8.49 -31.73 -0.11
N ALA A 398 -8.24 -32.57 -1.11
CA ALA A 398 -9.23 -33.49 -1.69
C ALA A 398 -9.81 -34.48 -0.68
N ALA A 399 -9.00 -35.03 0.22
CA ALA A 399 -9.46 -35.99 1.23
C ALA A 399 -10.47 -35.36 2.20
N GLN A 400 -10.27 -34.10 2.59
CA GLN A 400 -11.22 -33.37 3.43
C GLN A 400 -12.52 -33.05 2.68
N ALA A 401 -12.44 -32.74 1.38
CA ALA A 401 -13.63 -32.50 0.57
C ALA A 401 -14.46 -33.78 0.40
N ASP A 402 -13.81 -34.91 0.16
CA ASP A 402 -14.45 -36.23 0.07
C ASP A 402 -15.05 -36.67 1.41
N ASP A 403 -14.32 -36.49 2.52
CA ASP A 403 -14.82 -36.83 3.86
C ASP A 403 -16.03 -35.97 4.28
N ALA A 404 -16.01 -34.67 3.97
CA ALA A 404 -17.13 -33.78 4.24
C ALA A 404 -18.40 -34.18 3.48
N LEU A 405 -18.26 -34.60 2.21
CA LEU A 405 -19.38 -34.94 1.34
C LEU A 405 -19.89 -36.38 1.54
N PHE A 406 -19.00 -37.37 1.60
CA PHE A 406 -19.36 -38.80 1.57
C PHE A 406 -18.83 -39.60 2.77
N GLY A 407 -17.78 -39.14 3.42
CA GLY A 407 -17.17 -39.81 4.57
C GLY A 407 -17.93 -39.54 5.87
N SER A 408 -17.21 -39.09 6.90
CA SER A 408 -17.78 -38.81 8.21
C SER A 408 -18.80 -37.67 8.18
N GLY A 409 -18.67 -36.73 7.24
CA GLY A 409 -19.51 -35.55 7.13
C GLY A 409 -20.87 -35.79 6.48
N LYS A 410 -20.97 -36.78 5.56
CA LYS A 410 -22.21 -37.19 4.86
C LYS A 410 -23.05 -36.07 4.24
N ALA A 411 -22.46 -34.91 3.95
CA ALA A 411 -23.20 -33.74 3.48
C ALA A 411 -24.00 -34.02 2.18
N ALA A 412 -23.47 -34.86 1.29
CA ALA A 412 -24.14 -35.19 0.02
C ALA A 412 -25.42 -36.03 0.21
N GLU A 413 -25.52 -36.85 1.27
CA GLU A 413 -26.70 -37.66 1.57
C GLU A 413 -27.92 -36.81 1.98
N VAL A 414 -27.68 -35.62 2.53
CA VAL A 414 -28.74 -34.74 3.08
C VAL A 414 -28.99 -33.49 2.24
N LEU A 415 -28.22 -33.27 1.18
CA LEU A 415 -28.51 -32.24 0.18
C LEU A 415 -29.87 -32.50 -0.49
N PRO A 416 -30.68 -31.44 -0.73
CA PRO A 416 -31.88 -31.51 -1.54
C PRO A 416 -31.61 -31.97 -2.98
N ASP A 417 -32.65 -32.50 -3.64
CA ASP A 417 -32.59 -32.79 -5.07
C ASP A 417 -32.38 -31.49 -5.86
N GLY A 418 -31.51 -31.53 -6.86
CA GLY A 418 -31.15 -30.37 -7.69
C GLY A 418 -30.21 -29.35 -7.03
N ALA A 419 -29.70 -29.61 -5.81
CA ALA A 419 -28.77 -28.71 -5.14
C ALA A 419 -27.44 -28.54 -5.92
N ILE A 420 -26.74 -27.44 -5.65
CA ILE A 420 -25.47 -27.11 -6.31
C ILE A 420 -24.33 -27.17 -5.28
N VAL A 421 -23.21 -27.76 -5.66
CA VAL A 421 -21.98 -27.79 -4.87
C VAL A 421 -20.93 -26.91 -5.55
N ILE A 422 -20.34 -25.95 -4.84
CA ILE A 422 -19.19 -25.17 -5.28
C ILE A 422 -17.96 -25.66 -4.54
N LEU A 423 -16.96 -26.17 -5.26
CA LEU A 423 -15.66 -26.54 -4.69
C LEU A 423 -14.65 -25.42 -4.90
N SER A 424 -14.21 -24.77 -3.82
CA SER A 424 -13.30 -23.62 -3.87
C SER A 424 -11.85 -23.92 -3.48
N SER A 425 -11.55 -25.19 -3.23
CA SER A 425 -10.28 -25.67 -2.70
C SER A 425 -9.28 -25.99 -3.82
N THR A 426 -7.98 -25.79 -3.59
CA THR A 426 -6.95 -26.29 -4.52
C THR A 426 -6.82 -27.82 -4.38
N VAL A 427 -7.28 -28.55 -5.39
CA VAL A 427 -7.31 -30.02 -5.45
C VAL A 427 -6.87 -30.53 -6.83
N PRO A 428 -6.55 -31.83 -6.98
CA PRO A 428 -6.26 -32.40 -8.30
C PRO A 428 -7.46 -32.29 -9.25
N PRO A 429 -7.27 -31.91 -10.54
CA PRO A 429 -8.35 -31.87 -11.53
C PRO A 429 -9.08 -33.22 -11.71
N SER A 430 -8.35 -34.33 -11.59
CA SER A 430 -8.90 -35.69 -11.62
C SER A 430 -9.88 -35.95 -10.48
N PHE A 431 -9.58 -35.45 -9.28
CA PHE A 431 -10.47 -35.56 -8.12
C PHE A 431 -11.77 -34.80 -8.34
N VAL A 432 -11.74 -33.61 -8.97
CA VAL A 432 -12.97 -32.84 -9.27
C VAL A 432 -13.89 -33.60 -10.23
N ARG A 433 -13.32 -34.25 -11.25
CA ARG A 433 -14.08 -35.09 -12.19
C ARG A 433 -14.66 -36.34 -11.52
N GLU A 434 -13.90 -36.95 -10.62
CA GLU A 434 -14.40 -38.07 -9.79
C GLU A 434 -15.53 -37.61 -8.87
N LEU A 435 -15.40 -36.42 -8.28
CA LEU A 435 -16.39 -35.83 -7.39
C LEU A 435 -17.72 -35.59 -8.12
N GLU A 436 -17.68 -35.02 -9.33
CA GLU A 436 -18.87 -34.87 -10.18
C GLU A 436 -19.55 -36.22 -10.46
N SER A 437 -18.75 -37.25 -10.78
CA SER A 437 -19.27 -38.60 -11.02
C SER A 437 -19.95 -39.17 -9.77
N LYS A 438 -19.35 -38.99 -8.58
CA LYS A 438 -19.94 -39.42 -7.30
C LYS A 438 -21.26 -38.70 -7.01
N LEU A 439 -21.31 -37.38 -7.19
CA LEU A 439 -22.52 -36.58 -6.98
C LEU A 439 -23.64 -36.96 -7.96
N THR A 440 -23.29 -37.21 -9.22
CA THR A 440 -24.24 -37.66 -10.26
C THR A 440 -24.84 -39.03 -9.92
N ASN A 441 -24.02 -39.97 -9.43
CA ASN A 441 -24.45 -41.32 -9.08
C ASN A 441 -25.42 -41.40 -7.89
N LEU A 442 -25.59 -40.31 -7.13
CA LEU A 442 -26.62 -40.24 -6.08
C LEU A 442 -28.04 -40.20 -6.65
N GLY A 443 -28.22 -39.92 -7.95
CA GLY A 443 -29.54 -39.87 -8.59
C GLY A 443 -30.41 -38.68 -8.18
N LYS A 444 -29.84 -37.71 -7.46
CA LYS A 444 -30.53 -36.51 -6.94
C LYS A 444 -30.45 -35.28 -7.86
N GLY A 445 -29.74 -35.36 -8.98
CA GLY A 445 -29.50 -34.21 -9.86
C GLY A 445 -28.62 -33.11 -9.26
N ILE A 446 -27.73 -33.44 -8.32
CA ILE A 446 -26.80 -32.48 -7.72
C ILE A 446 -25.72 -32.08 -8.74
N SER A 447 -25.54 -30.78 -8.96
CA SER A 447 -24.53 -30.25 -9.89
C SER A 447 -23.26 -29.78 -9.16
N LEU A 448 -22.10 -29.89 -9.80
CA LEU A 448 -20.82 -29.42 -9.28
C LEU A 448 -20.30 -28.24 -10.10
N ILE A 449 -19.82 -27.21 -9.40
CA ILE A 449 -19.05 -26.09 -9.95
C ILE A 449 -17.64 -26.15 -9.36
N ASP A 450 -16.64 -26.21 -10.24
CA ASP A 450 -15.22 -26.14 -9.91
C ASP A 450 -14.81 -24.67 -9.84
N ALA A 451 -14.57 -24.13 -8.64
CA ALA A 451 -14.37 -22.71 -8.40
C ALA A 451 -13.17 -22.36 -7.49
N PRO A 452 -11.96 -22.89 -7.74
CA PRO A 452 -10.79 -22.58 -6.94
C PRO A 452 -10.49 -21.08 -6.91
N VAL A 453 -9.98 -20.62 -5.77
CA VAL A 453 -9.85 -19.19 -5.49
C VAL A 453 -8.40 -18.71 -5.41
N SER A 454 -8.20 -17.41 -5.67
CA SER A 454 -6.94 -16.69 -5.51
C SER A 454 -7.18 -15.33 -4.86
N GLY A 455 -6.17 -14.80 -4.17
CA GLY A 455 -6.22 -13.47 -3.53
C GLY A 455 -6.04 -13.45 -2.02
N GLY A 456 -5.98 -14.61 -1.37
CA GLY A 456 -5.68 -14.71 0.07
C GLY A 456 -6.78 -14.17 0.98
N VAL A 457 -6.49 -14.18 2.28
CA VAL A 457 -7.47 -13.90 3.36
C VAL A 457 -8.04 -12.48 3.24
N VAL A 458 -7.21 -11.51 2.84
CA VAL A 458 -7.62 -10.10 2.68
C VAL A 458 -8.68 -9.96 1.59
N ARG A 459 -8.44 -10.51 0.40
CA ARG A 459 -9.41 -10.42 -0.71
C ARG A 459 -10.66 -11.26 -0.42
N ALA A 460 -10.55 -12.36 0.32
CA ALA A 460 -11.71 -13.10 0.82
C ALA A 460 -12.58 -12.26 1.76
N ALA A 461 -11.97 -11.59 2.74
CA ALA A 461 -12.69 -10.74 3.69
C ALA A 461 -13.41 -9.57 3.00
N ASN A 462 -12.77 -8.98 1.98
CA ASN A 462 -13.30 -7.85 1.23
C ASN A 462 -14.33 -8.24 0.16
N GLY A 463 -14.53 -9.53 -0.13
CA GLY A 463 -15.39 -9.97 -1.23
C GLY A 463 -14.81 -9.58 -2.59
N THR A 464 -13.50 -9.65 -2.74
CA THR A 464 -12.77 -9.27 -3.96
C THR A 464 -11.88 -10.39 -4.47
N LEU A 465 -12.21 -11.66 -4.19
CA LEU A 465 -11.41 -12.81 -4.62
C LEU A 465 -11.39 -12.92 -6.14
N THR A 466 -10.28 -13.41 -6.70
CA THR A 466 -10.31 -13.96 -8.05
C THR A 466 -10.82 -15.40 -7.94
N ILE A 467 -11.98 -15.69 -8.53
CA ILE A 467 -12.52 -17.04 -8.61
C ILE A 467 -12.37 -17.53 -10.05
N ILE A 468 -11.67 -18.65 -10.22
CA ILE A 468 -11.55 -19.34 -11.50
C ILE A 468 -12.64 -20.41 -11.49
N CYS A 469 -13.62 -20.31 -12.38
CA CYS A 469 -14.86 -21.09 -12.35
C CYS A 469 -15.03 -21.91 -13.62
N SER A 470 -15.35 -23.20 -13.51
CA SER A 470 -15.76 -24.06 -14.62
C SER A 470 -16.87 -25.03 -14.21
N GLY A 471 -17.69 -25.44 -15.17
CA GLY A 471 -18.89 -26.24 -14.93
C GLY A 471 -19.90 -26.04 -16.07
N ASP A 472 -21.13 -26.50 -15.86
CA ASP A 472 -22.23 -26.25 -16.80
C ASP A 472 -22.67 -24.77 -16.76
N ASP A 473 -22.73 -24.11 -17.93
CA ASP A 473 -23.02 -22.68 -18.04
C ASP A 473 -24.41 -22.30 -17.49
N ALA A 474 -25.40 -23.18 -17.62
CA ALA A 474 -26.73 -22.95 -17.07
C ALA A 474 -26.71 -23.05 -15.54
N ILE A 475 -25.86 -23.90 -14.96
CA ILE A 475 -25.65 -23.98 -13.51
C ILE A 475 -24.85 -22.78 -13.00
N ILE A 476 -23.77 -22.38 -13.69
CA ILE A 476 -22.97 -21.19 -13.34
C ILE A 476 -23.87 -19.94 -13.33
N SER A 477 -24.75 -19.80 -14.32
CA SER A 477 -25.73 -18.71 -14.37
C SER A 477 -26.59 -18.63 -13.10
N LYS A 478 -27.03 -19.77 -12.56
CA LYS A 478 -27.85 -19.83 -11.33
C LYS A 478 -27.08 -19.36 -10.09
N VAL A 479 -25.78 -19.65 -10.01
CA VAL A 479 -24.93 -19.29 -8.86
C VAL A 479 -24.11 -18.03 -9.07
N ASN A 480 -24.35 -17.29 -10.16
CA ASN A 480 -23.61 -16.08 -10.48
C ASN A 480 -23.70 -15.03 -9.37
N ALA A 481 -24.87 -14.86 -8.73
CA ALA A 481 -25.01 -13.87 -7.66
C ALA A 481 -24.15 -14.19 -6.40
N PRO A 482 -24.16 -15.43 -5.85
CA PRO A 482 -23.18 -15.82 -4.82
C PRO A 482 -21.72 -15.70 -5.25
N LEU A 483 -21.36 -16.07 -6.49
CA LEU A 483 -20.00 -15.94 -7.01
C LEU A 483 -19.58 -14.46 -7.05
N MET A 484 -20.44 -13.60 -7.60
CA MET A 484 -20.24 -12.15 -7.66
C MET A 484 -20.14 -11.49 -6.27
N ALA A 485 -20.87 -12.01 -5.28
CA ALA A 485 -20.75 -11.54 -3.90
C ALA A 485 -19.34 -11.79 -3.32
N MET A 486 -18.68 -12.87 -3.74
CA MET A 486 -17.33 -13.22 -3.29
C MET A 486 -16.20 -12.57 -4.13
N THR A 487 -16.50 -12.17 -5.37
CA THR A 487 -15.52 -11.53 -6.28
C THR A 487 -15.64 -10.00 -6.37
N GLY A 488 -16.80 -9.45 -6.05
CA GLY A 488 -17.13 -8.01 -6.01
C GLY A 488 -17.26 -7.37 -7.40
N THR A 489 -16.57 -7.91 -8.40
CA THR A 489 -16.55 -7.44 -9.78
C THR A 489 -16.54 -8.63 -10.74
N SER A 490 -17.09 -8.43 -11.95
CA SER A 490 -17.13 -9.48 -12.97
C SER A 490 -15.74 -9.78 -13.53
N SER A 491 -14.81 -8.82 -13.49
CA SER A 491 -13.41 -9.03 -13.91
C SER A 491 -12.66 -10.02 -13.01
N ASN A 492 -13.11 -10.20 -11.77
CA ASN A 492 -12.53 -11.13 -10.82
C ASN A 492 -13.15 -12.54 -10.91
N LEU A 493 -14.20 -12.73 -11.72
CA LEU A 493 -14.83 -14.02 -11.95
C LEU A 493 -14.40 -14.54 -13.33
N CYS A 494 -13.44 -15.45 -13.36
CA CYS A 494 -12.84 -16.00 -14.58
C CYS A 494 -13.56 -17.29 -14.97
N HIS A 495 -14.21 -17.34 -16.13
CA HIS A 495 -14.93 -18.54 -16.58
C HIS A 495 -14.08 -19.35 -17.55
N VAL A 496 -13.74 -20.58 -17.14
CA VAL A 496 -12.88 -21.50 -17.89
C VAL A 496 -13.71 -22.59 -18.55
N GLN A 497 -13.51 -22.76 -19.85
CA GLN A 497 -14.15 -23.80 -20.65
C GLN A 497 -13.51 -25.18 -20.41
N GLY A 498 -14.26 -26.26 -20.71
CA GLY A 498 -13.77 -27.65 -20.57
C GLY A 498 -14.38 -28.44 -19.41
N GLY A 499 -15.46 -27.93 -18.81
CA GLY A 499 -16.21 -28.59 -17.74
C GLY A 499 -15.48 -28.61 -16.40
N VAL A 500 -15.97 -29.40 -15.45
CA VAL A 500 -15.35 -29.51 -14.12
C VAL A 500 -13.92 -30.06 -14.21
N GLY A 501 -13.04 -29.53 -13.37
CA GLY A 501 -11.61 -29.82 -13.37
C GLY A 501 -10.79 -28.85 -14.23
N ALA A 502 -11.40 -28.12 -15.18
CA ALA A 502 -10.67 -27.15 -16.00
C ALA A 502 -10.18 -25.96 -15.16
N ALA A 503 -11.02 -25.40 -14.29
CA ALA A 503 -10.62 -24.33 -13.38
C ALA A 503 -9.54 -24.79 -12.39
N SER A 504 -9.65 -26.02 -11.86
CA SER A 504 -8.60 -26.64 -11.04
C SER A 504 -7.29 -26.83 -11.81
N SER A 505 -7.33 -27.16 -13.09
CA SER A 505 -6.12 -27.21 -13.94
C SER A 505 -5.48 -25.84 -14.11
N VAL A 506 -6.25 -24.77 -14.40
CA VAL A 506 -5.71 -23.40 -14.47
C VAL A 506 -5.11 -22.99 -13.13
N LYS A 507 -5.78 -23.30 -12.02
CA LYS A 507 -5.27 -23.03 -10.67
C LYS A 507 -3.96 -23.75 -10.40
N LEU A 508 -3.81 -24.99 -10.86
CA LEU A 508 -2.56 -25.75 -10.77
C LEU A 508 -1.42 -25.04 -11.49
N ILE A 509 -1.64 -24.50 -12.70
CA ILE A 509 -0.64 -23.71 -13.42
C ILE A 509 -0.25 -22.45 -12.62
N ASN A 510 -1.22 -21.77 -12.01
CA ASN A 510 -0.94 -20.64 -11.13
C ASN A 510 -0.11 -21.05 -9.90
N GLN A 511 -0.41 -22.19 -9.27
CA GLN A 511 0.33 -22.67 -8.09
C GLN A 511 1.75 -23.15 -8.44
N LEU A 512 1.94 -23.71 -9.64
CA LEU A 512 3.27 -24.00 -10.19
C LEU A 512 4.13 -22.74 -10.18
N LEU A 513 3.67 -21.68 -10.85
CA LEU A 513 4.40 -20.42 -10.95
C LEU A 513 4.61 -19.79 -9.57
N ALA A 514 3.57 -19.72 -8.75
CA ALA A 514 3.64 -19.18 -7.40
C ALA A 514 4.73 -19.88 -6.56
N GLY A 515 4.72 -21.21 -6.50
CA GLY A 515 5.66 -21.97 -5.69
C GLY A 515 7.10 -21.84 -6.18
N VAL A 516 7.30 -21.83 -7.50
CA VAL A 516 8.61 -21.62 -8.12
C VAL A 516 9.12 -20.19 -7.86
N HIS A 517 8.28 -19.18 -8.02
CA HIS A 517 8.67 -17.77 -7.82
C HIS A 517 9.07 -17.48 -6.37
N ILE A 518 8.40 -18.05 -5.37
CA ILE A 518 8.81 -17.92 -3.96
C ILE A 518 10.18 -18.59 -3.73
N ALA A 519 10.38 -19.79 -4.25
CA ALA A 519 11.64 -20.52 -4.11
C ALA A 519 12.80 -19.80 -4.83
N ALA A 520 12.54 -19.26 -6.03
CA ALA A 520 13.50 -18.46 -6.79
C ALA A 520 13.85 -17.16 -6.06
N ALA A 521 12.86 -16.48 -5.45
CA ALA A 521 13.08 -15.31 -4.61
C ALA A 521 13.98 -15.64 -3.41
N ALA A 522 13.70 -16.74 -2.71
CA ALA A 522 14.52 -17.21 -1.60
C ALA A 522 15.98 -17.49 -2.04
N GLU A 523 16.18 -18.23 -3.13
CA GLU A 523 17.51 -18.54 -3.69
C GLU A 523 18.26 -17.27 -4.11
N ALA A 524 17.57 -16.33 -4.77
CA ALA A 524 18.12 -15.06 -5.22
C ALA A 524 18.58 -14.17 -4.05
N MET A 525 17.73 -14.02 -3.03
CA MET A 525 18.02 -13.20 -1.86
C MET A 525 19.13 -13.81 -1.00
N ALA A 526 19.15 -15.14 -0.90
CA ALA A 526 20.22 -15.87 -0.24
C ALA A 526 21.56 -15.73 -0.99
N LEU A 527 21.55 -15.80 -2.33
CA LEU A 527 22.73 -15.53 -3.15
C LEU A 527 23.19 -14.07 -3.02
N ALA A 528 22.26 -13.11 -2.98
CA ALA A 528 22.58 -11.70 -2.75
C ALA A 528 23.30 -11.49 -1.41
N ALA A 529 22.80 -12.10 -0.33
CA ALA A 529 23.47 -12.08 0.98
C ALA A 529 24.87 -12.72 0.91
N ARG A 530 25.00 -13.86 0.22
CA ARG A 530 26.29 -14.54 0.03
C ARG A 530 27.31 -13.69 -0.73
N LEU A 531 26.86 -12.84 -1.65
CA LEU A 531 27.68 -11.90 -2.41
C LEU A 531 28.07 -10.64 -1.61
N GLY A 532 27.60 -10.52 -0.37
CA GLY A 532 27.83 -9.35 0.49
C GLY A 532 27.00 -8.13 0.06
N LEU A 533 25.92 -8.32 -0.67
CA LEU A 533 25.01 -7.23 -1.03
C LEU A 533 24.07 -6.91 0.14
N ASP A 534 23.63 -5.66 0.20
CA ASP A 534 22.49 -5.25 1.01
C ASP A 534 21.22 -5.87 0.41
N THR A 535 20.67 -6.85 1.10
CA THR A 535 19.52 -7.62 0.62
C THR A 535 18.27 -6.76 0.51
N ARG A 536 18.12 -5.74 1.35
CA ARG A 536 16.97 -4.82 1.26
C ARG A 536 17.08 -3.95 0.02
N ARG A 537 18.25 -3.36 -0.22
CA ARG A 537 18.49 -2.60 -1.45
C ARG A 537 18.31 -3.46 -2.69
N VAL A 538 18.73 -4.72 -2.67
CA VAL A 538 18.47 -5.67 -3.77
C VAL A 538 16.96 -5.87 -3.98
N PHE A 539 16.18 -6.06 -2.92
CA PHE A 539 14.72 -6.16 -3.02
C PHE A 539 14.11 -4.91 -3.68
N ASP A 540 14.48 -3.71 -3.22
CA ASP A 540 13.94 -2.45 -3.75
C ASP A 540 14.28 -2.25 -5.24
N LEU A 541 15.51 -2.59 -5.62
CA LEU A 541 15.99 -2.49 -7.01
C LEU A 541 15.28 -3.49 -7.93
N LEU A 542 15.14 -4.74 -7.49
CA LEU A 542 14.59 -5.81 -8.32
C LEU A 542 13.06 -5.79 -8.39
N GLY A 543 12.40 -5.15 -7.42
CA GLY A 543 10.96 -4.88 -7.46
C GLY A 543 10.50 -4.11 -8.71
N ASN A 544 11.42 -3.38 -9.36
CA ASN A 544 11.16 -2.59 -10.56
C ASN A 544 11.96 -3.06 -11.79
N ALA A 545 12.51 -4.27 -11.73
CA ALA A 545 13.35 -4.85 -12.78
C ALA A 545 12.71 -6.09 -13.41
N ALA A 546 13.33 -6.61 -14.46
CA ALA A 546 12.86 -7.81 -15.16
C ALA A 546 12.77 -9.06 -14.25
N GLY A 547 13.52 -9.09 -13.14
CA GLY A 547 13.45 -10.16 -12.15
C GLY A 547 12.20 -10.14 -11.26
N TRP A 548 11.32 -9.14 -11.38
CA TRP A 548 10.11 -9.02 -10.56
C TRP A 548 9.13 -10.18 -10.78
N SER A 549 8.51 -10.60 -9.68
CA SER A 549 7.29 -11.41 -9.65
C SER A 549 6.39 -10.98 -8.49
N TRP A 550 5.10 -11.26 -8.59
CA TRP A 550 4.17 -10.94 -7.51
C TRP A 550 4.59 -11.60 -6.18
N MET A 551 5.12 -12.82 -6.26
CA MET A 551 5.62 -13.55 -5.09
C MET A 551 6.92 -12.99 -4.53
N PHE A 552 7.81 -12.46 -5.37
CA PHE A 552 9.01 -11.76 -4.91
C PHE A 552 8.62 -10.55 -4.06
N GLU A 553 7.74 -9.69 -4.58
CA GLU A 553 7.25 -8.51 -3.88
C GLU A 553 6.53 -8.88 -2.57
N ASN A 554 5.73 -9.94 -2.59
CA ASN A 554 4.91 -10.31 -1.45
C ASN A 554 5.67 -11.09 -0.34
N ARG A 555 6.65 -11.95 -0.69
CA ARG A 555 7.32 -12.84 0.28
C ARG A 555 8.68 -12.38 0.75
N VAL A 556 9.45 -11.66 -0.08
CA VAL A 556 10.78 -11.20 0.34
C VAL A 556 10.75 -10.28 1.57
N PRO A 557 9.75 -9.40 1.80
CA PRO A 557 9.67 -8.63 3.04
C PRO A 557 9.71 -9.50 4.31
N GLN A 558 9.07 -10.67 4.29
CA GLN A 558 9.09 -11.63 5.41
C GLN A 558 10.48 -12.24 5.60
N MET A 559 11.22 -12.49 4.51
CA MET A 559 12.61 -12.98 4.55
C MET A 559 13.56 -11.92 5.12
N LEU A 560 13.36 -10.65 4.75
CA LEU A 560 14.16 -9.51 5.22
C LEU A 560 13.93 -9.21 6.71
N ASP A 561 12.71 -9.43 7.20
CA ASP A 561 12.33 -9.15 8.58
C ASP A 561 12.37 -10.40 9.48
N ALA A 562 12.69 -11.57 8.91
CA ALA A 562 12.64 -12.88 9.57
C ALA A 562 11.29 -13.19 10.24
N ASP A 563 10.19 -12.78 9.59
CA ASP A 563 8.83 -13.03 10.06
C ASP A 563 8.29 -14.34 9.47
N TRP A 564 8.14 -15.35 10.34
CA TRP A 564 7.65 -16.68 9.96
C TRP A 564 6.18 -16.90 10.30
N THR A 565 5.46 -15.84 10.65
CA THR A 565 4.01 -15.90 10.94
C THR A 565 3.25 -16.37 9.70
N PRO A 566 2.48 -17.47 9.78
CA PRO A 566 1.88 -18.10 8.61
C PRO A 566 0.66 -17.31 8.11
N HIS A 567 0.87 -16.46 7.11
CA HIS A 567 -0.21 -15.94 6.25
C HIS A 567 -0.57 -16.96 5.15
N SER A 568 0.42 -17.74 4.75
CA SER A 568 0.34 -18.93 3.89
C SER A 568 1.42 -19.89 4.38
N ALA A 569 1.04 -21.11 4.73
CA ALA A 569 1.95 -22.05 5.35
C ALA A 569 2.84 -22.76 4.33
N LEU A 570 4.07 -23.10 4.69
CA LEU A 570 5.01 -23.86 3.87
C LEU A 570 4.42 -25.19 3.38
N ALA A 571 3.61 -25.86 4.20
CA ALA A 571 2.90 -27.08 3.81
C ALA A 571 1.94 -26.91 2.62
N ILE A 572 1.48 -25.69 2.33
CA ILE A 572 0.65 -25.42 1.15
C ILE A 572 1.43 -25.71 -0.12
N PHE A 573 2.70 -25.30 -0.21
CA PHE A 573 3.51 -25.55 -1.40
C PHE A 573 4.12 -26.95 -1.45
N VAL A 574 4.24 -27.65 -0.31
CA VAL A 574 4.44 -29.10 -0.31
C VAL A 574 3.26 -29.80 -1.00
N LYS A 575 2.03 -29.44 -0.61
CA LYS A 575 0.82 -30.03 -1.19
C LYS A 575 0.64 -29.63 -2.65
N ASP A 576 0.62 -28.33 -2.95
CA ASP A 576 0.22 -27.82 -4.26
C ASP A 576 1.22 -28.18 -5.36
N LEU A 577 2.55 -28.09 -5.10
CA LEU A 577 3.54 -28.56 -6.07
C LEU A 577 3.56 -30.09 -6.18
N GLY A 578 3.18 -30.82 -5.12
CA GLY A 578 2.89 -32.25 -5.21
C GLY A 578 1.80 -32.56 -6.21
N ILE A 579 0.67 -31.82 -6.15
CA ILE A 579 -0.44 -31.94 -7.12
C ILE A 579 0.04 -31.62 -8.55
N VAL A 580 0.84 -30.56 -8.72
CA VAL A 580 1.43 -30.21 -10.02
C VAL A 580 2.22 -31.38 -10.61
N LEU A 581 3.09 -31.99 -9.80
CA LEU A 581 3.96 -33.08 -10.26
C LEU A 581 3.21 -34.39 -10.51
N ASP A 582 2.17 -34.68 -9.72
CA ASP A 582 1.29 -35.83 -9.96
C ASP A 582 0.53 -35.68 -11.29
N GLU A 583 0.04 -34.46 -11.58
CA GLU A 583 -0.64 -34.19 -12.86
C GLU A 583 0.35 -34.20 -14.04
N ALA A 584 1.55 -33.64 -13.87
CA ALA A 584 2.60 -33.73 -14.88
C ALA A 584 2.95 -35.20 -15.17
N LYS A 585 3.08 -36.04 -14.13
CA LYS A 585 3.30 -37.49 -14.28
C LYS A 585 2.15 -38.17 -15.02
N ARG A 586 0.90 -37.83 -14.70
CA ARG A 586 -0.30 -38.38 -15.39
C ARG A 586 -0.31 -38.02 -16.88
N LEU A 587 0.15 -36.82 -17.23
CA LEU A 587 0.23 -36.32 -18.61
C LEU A 587 1.52 -36.74 -19.34
N THR A 588 2.42 -37.48 -18.68
CA THR A 588 3.77 -37.78 -19.17
C THR A 588 4.50 -36.50 -19.59
N TYR A 589 4.41 -35.48 -18.74
CA TYR A 589 4.96 -34.15 -18.94
C TYR A 589 6.22 -33.95 -18.08
N PHE A 590 7.22 -33.32 -18.67
CA PHE A 590 8.50 -33.03 -18.02
C PHE A 590 8.40 -31.72 -17.22
N ALA A 591 8.47 -31.78 -15.88
CA ALA A 591 8.34 -30.61 -15.00
C ALA A 591 9.52 -30.43 -14.01
N PRO A 592 10.76 -30.27 -14.51
CA PRO A 592 11.98 -30.20 -13.69
C PRO A 592 12.05 -28.97 -12.76
N ILE A 593 11.56 -27.80 -13.15
CA ILE A 593 11.63 -26.58 -12.33
C ILE A 593 10.70 -26.71 -11.13
N SER A 594 9.48 -27.18 -11.36
CA SER A 594 8.52 -27.53 -10.29
C SER A 594 9.09 -28.58 -9.35
N SER A 595 9.77 -29.60 -9.88
CA SER A 595 10.39 -30.66 -9.09
C SER A 595 11.50 -30.12 -8.18
N ALA A 596 12.33 -29.21 -8.68
CA ALA A 596 13.38 -28.58 -7.90
C ALA A 596 12.78 -27.71 -6.77
N ALA A 597 11.78 -26.88 -7.08
CA ALA A 597 11.07 -26.08 -6.07
C ALA A 597 10.39 -26.97 -5.01
N HIS A 598 9.68 -28.02 -5.42
CA HIS A 598 9.00 -28.94 -4.49
C HIS A 598 9.99 -29.61 -3.53
N THR A 599 11.16 -30.00 -4.01
CA THR A 599 12.23 -30.60 -3.17
C THR A 599 12.68 -29.64 -2.07
N LEU A 600 12.74 -28.32 -2.34
CA LEU A 600 13.06 -27.32 -1.32
C LEU A 600 11.96 -27.25 -0.25
N TYR A 601 10.69 -27.21 -0.63
CA TYR A 601 9.60 -27.21 0.35
C TYR A 601 9.56 -28.50 1.17
N LEU A 602 9.81 -29.66 0.55
CA LEU A 602 9.94 -30.93 1.29
C LEU A 602 11.11 -30.89 2.29
N SER A 603 12.25 -30.30 1.90
CA SER A 603 13.39 -30.11 2.79
C SER A 603 13.04 -29.21 3.98
N GLY A 604 12.36 -28.07 3.73
CA GLY A 604 11.87 -27.21 4.80
C GLY A 604 10.86 -27.90 5.73
N ALA A 605 9.97 -28.72 5.16
CA ALA A 605 9.04 -29.53 5.94
C ALA A 605 9.76 -30.57 6.82
N ALA A 606 10.84 -31.19 6.32
CA ALA A 606 11.67 -32.12 7.09
C ALA A 606 12.37 -31.46 8.30
N HIS A 607 12.58 -30.14 8.26
CA HIS A 607 13.05 -29.34 9.40
C HIS A 607 11.93 -28.94 10.37
N GLY A 608 10.68 -29.35 10.13
CA GLY A 608 9.53 -29.09 11.00
C GLY A 608 8.76 -27.81 10.68
N TRP A 609 9.10 -27.08 9.61
CA TRP A 609 8.54 -25.75 9.31
C TRP A 609 7.17 -25.78 8.61
N THR A 610 6.46 -26.91 8.62
CA THR A 610 5.22 -27.11 7.88
C THR A 610 4.12 -26.09 8.20
N LYS A 611 4.06 -25.62 9.45
CA LYS A 611 3.07 -24.65 9.94
C LYS A 611 3.53 -23.19 9.88
N GLU A 612 4.76 -22.94 9.46
CA GLU A 612 5.34 -21.59 9.37
C GLU A 612 5.14 -21.01 7.97
N SER A 613 5.44 -19.72 7.81
CA SER A 613 5.35 -19.06 6.50
C SER A 613 6.13 -19.79 5.41
N ASP A 614 5.55 -19.86 4.20
CA ASP A 614 6.22 -20.37 3.00
C ASP A 614 7.48 -19.56 2.60
N ALA A 615 7.57 -18.29 2.99
CA ALA A 615 8.77 -17.46 2.86
C ALA A 615 9.97 -18.01 3.66
N GLY A 616 9.68 -18.79 4.71
CA GLY A 616 10.68 -19.44 5.56
C GLY A 616 11.54 -20.48 4.85
N VAL A 617 11.24 -20.83 3.59
CA VAL A 617 12.09 -21.71 2.75
C VAL A 617 13.49 -21.13 2.53
N VAL A 618 13.67 -19.81 2.62
CA VAL A 618 14.98 -19.13 2.56
C VAL A 618 15.97 -19.63 3.60
N ARG A 619 15.48 -20.12 4.73
CA ARG A 619 16.31 -20.63 5.83
C ARG A 619 17.14 -21.85 5.44
N LEU A 620 16.75 -22.60 4.39
CA LEU A 620 17.57 -23.69 3.86
C LEU A 620 18.97 -23.22 3.47
N TRP A 621 19.10 -22.00 2.95
CA TRP A 621 20.40 -21.41 2.66
C TRP A 621 21.03 -20.76 3.87
N GLU A 622 20.26 -20.22 4.81
CA GLU A 622 20.79 -19.66 6.06
C GLU A 622 21.48 -20.72 6.95
N LEU A 623 21.12 -21.99 6.78
CA LEU A 623 21.87 -23.13 7.37
C LEU A 623 23.35 -23.19 6.94
N THR A 624 23.73 -22.52 5.84
CA THR A 624 25.13 -22.40 5.39
C THR A 624 25.91 -21.28 6.11
N GLY A 625 25.27 -20.57 7.04
CA GLY A 625 25.87 -19.50 7.85
C GLY A 625 25.70 -18.09 7.27
N ILE A 626 24.90 -17.91 6.22
CA ILE A 626 24.48 -16.59 5.74
C ILE A 626 23.20 -16.13 6.45
N SER A 627 22.88 -14.84 6.39
CA SER A 627 21.59 -14.32 6.86
C SER A 627 21.03 -13.31 5.88
N VAL A 628 19.82 -13.53 5.38
CA VAL A 628 19.15 -12.58 4.48
C VAL A 628 18.70 -11.35 5.25
N SER A 629 18.13 -11.54 6.44
CA SER A 629 17.72 -10.45 7.34
C SER A 629 18.92 -9.73 7.96
N GLY A 630 19.99 -10.45 8.32
CA GLY A 630 21.22 -9.86 8.86
C GLY A 630 21.99 -9.02 7.85
N ASN A 631 21.88 -9.34 6.56
CA ASN A 631 22.41 -8.54 5.45
C ASN A 631 21.44 -7.44 4.98
N ALA A 632 20.25 -7.33 5.56
CA ALA A 632 19.30 -6.29 5.20
C ALA A 632 19.78 -4.97 5.80
N GLY A 633 20.08 -4.00 4.94
CA GLY A 633 20.30 -2.63 5.37
C GLY A 633 19.08 -2.07 6.13
N PRO A 634 19.25 -0.92 6.80
CA PRO A 634 18.12 -0.23 7.43
C PRO A 634 16.99 -0.06 6.40
N LYS A 635 15.73 -0.17 6.83
CA LYS A 635 14.58 0.12 5.95
C LYS A 635 14.75 1.50 5.34
N GLN A 636 15.12 1.55 4.06
CA GLN A 636 15.13 2.77 3.27
C GLN A 636 13.67 3.03 2.89
N GLU A 637 13.14 4.18 3.27
CA GLU A 637 11.85 4.65 2.76
C GLU A 637 12.04 4.97 1.27
N ASN A 638 11.25 4.32 0.41
CA ASN A 638 11.51 4.20 -1.02
C ASN A 638 11.56 5.56 -1.75
N LYS A 639 12.77 5.99 -2.08
CA LYS A 639 13.07 7.07 -3.03
C LYS A 639 12.96 6.55 -4.48
N SER A 640 11.86 6.83 -5.17
CA SER A 640 11.84 6.88 -6.65
C SER A 640 10.74 7.80 -7.15
N ASP A 641 11.13 8.96 -7.67
CA ASP A 641 10.61 9.58 -8.91
C ASP A 641 11.19 11.00 -9.00
N ALA A 642 12.31 11.13 -9.70
CA ALA A 642 13.01 12.39 -9.93
C ALA A 642 13.14 12.65 -11.44
N ALA A 643 12.27 13.52 -11.95
CA ALA A 643 12.53 14.35 -13.13
C ALA A 643 11.58 15.55 -13.19
N ALA A 644 11.82 16.61 -12.39
CA ALA A 644 11.53 18.01 -12.70
C ALA A 644 12.05 18.97 -11.61
N SER A 645 13.10 19.77 -11.94
CA SER A 645 13.65 20.92 -11.18
C SER A 645 14.19 20.64 -9.76
N PRO A 646 15.11 21.47 -9.22
CA PRO A 646 15.86 21.13 -8.02
C PRO A 646 14.94 21.24 -6.79
N VAL A 647 14.44 20.08 -6.34
CA VAL A 647 13.61 19.97 -5.16
C VAL A 647 14.36 19.10 -4.14
N VAL A 648 14.56 19.67 -2.95
CA VAL A 648 15.14 19.02 -1.77
C VAL A 648 14.48 17.64 -1.58
N ASP A 649 15.30 16.60 -1.36
CA ASP A 649 14.87 15.21 -1.13
C ASP A 649 13.65 15.15 -0.18
N GLN A 650 12.48 14.74 -0.68
CA GLN A 650 11.17 15.05 -0.11
C GLN A 650 10.63 14.08 0.94
N ASP A 651 11.42 13.10 1.38
CA ASP A 651 11.05 12.17 2.47
C ASP A 651 12.18 12.05 3.50
N GLU A 652 12.98 13.10 3.71
CA GLU A 652 13.97 13.11 4.81
C GLU A 652 13.45 13.89 6.02
N ALA A 653 13.77 13.38 7.22
CA ALA A 653 13.57 14.11 8.45
C ALA A 653 14.47 15.35 8.47
N LEU A 654 13.88 16.53 8.66
CA LEU A 654 14.62 17.81 8.56
C LEU A 654 14.87 18.43 9.94
N PRO A 655 16.00 19.11 10.16
CA PRO A 655 16.22 19.89 11.37
C PRO A 655 15.27 21.09 11.43
N ALA A 656 14.34 21.09 12.39
CA ALA A 656 13.18 21.99 12.40
C ALA A 656 13.56 23.47 12.39
N GLN A 657 14.44 23.89 13.30
CA GLN A 657 14.83 25.31 13.41
C GLN A 657 15.52 25.79 12.12
N LYS A 658 16.52 25.03 11.65
CA LYS A 658 17.27 25.37 10.43
C LYS A 658 16.37 25.44 9.20
N THR A 659 15.40 24.53 9.07
CA THR A 659 14.45 24.53 7.96
C THR A 659 13.54 25.75 8.02
N LEU A 660 13.00 26.08 9.19
CA LEU A 660 12.12 27.23 9.37
C LEU A 660 12.84 28.56 9.13
N ASP A 661 14.08 28.69 9.62
CA ASP A 661 14.93 29.88 9.43
C ASP A 661 15.31 30.10 7.95
N ALA A 662 15.27 29.06 7.13
CA ALA A 662 15.59 29.13 5.71
C ALA A 662 14.39 29.55 4.82
N LEU A 663 13.18 29.60 5.37
CA LEU A 663 11.98 30.00 4.63
C LEU A 663 11.98 31.52 4.39
N PRO A 664 11.27 32.02 3.35
CA PRO A 664 11.01 33.44 3.18
C PRO A 664 10.41 34.04 4.45
N ALA A 665 10.67 35.31 4.73
CA ALA A 665 10.07 35.99 5.88
C ALA A 665 8.54 35.97 5.80
N GLU A 666 7.87 35.83 6.95
CA GLU A 666 6.40 35.88 7.01
C GLU A 666 5.86 37.21 6.44
N TYR A 667 4.70 37.14 5.81
CA TYR A 667 4.04 38.32 5.23
C TYR A 667 3.74 39.35 6.33
N SER A 668 4.16 40.60 6.13
CA SER A 668 4.17 41.61 7.19
C SER A 668 2.84 42.31 7.42
N ASP A 669 1.92 42.27 6.45
CA ASP A 669 0.67 43.02 6.53
C ASP A 669 -0.40 42.24 7.30
N ASP A 670 -1.23 42.97 8.04
CA ASP A 670 -2.36 42.42 8.77
C ASP A 670 -3.51 42.03 7.83
N VAL A 671 -3.43 40.82 7.29
CA VAL A 671 -4.45 40.23 6.41
C VAL A 671 -5.65 39.67 7.19
N ILE A 672 -5.50 39.34 8.48
CA ILE A 672 -6.59 38.73 9.25
C ILE A 672 -7.67 39.77 9.57
N SER A 673 -7.29 41.03 9.81
CA SER A 673 -8.25 42.13 9.99
C SER A 673 -9.17 42.34 8.78
N SER A 674 -8.66 42.16 7.55
CA SER A 674 -9.47 42.27 6.34
C SER A 674 -10.46 41.11 6.22
N THR A 675 -10.03 39.90 6.57
CA THR A 675 -10.89 38.70 6.63
C THR A 675 -11.98 38.86 7.68
N GLN A 676 -11.64 39.35 8.89
CA GLN A 676 -12.61 39.66 9.94
C GLN A 676 -13.68 40.65 9.46
N LYS A 677 -13.28 41.69 8.72
CA LYS A 677 -14.22 42.69 8.21
C LYS A 677 -15.26 42.07 7.27
N VAL A 678 -14.83 41.28 6.28
CA VAL A 678 -15.76 40.66 5.31
C VAL A 678 -16.63 39.58 5.95
N VAL A 679 -16.09 38.82 6.90
CA VAL A 679 -16.85 37.81 7.68
C VAL A 679 -17.89 38.49 8.57
N ASN A 680 -17.50 39.53 9.32
CA ASN A 680 -18.39 40.25 10.23
C ASN A 680 -19.50 41.00 9.49
N ASN A 681 -19.23 41.47 8.28
CA ASN A 681 -20.22 42.12 7.43
C ASN A 681 -21.18 41.13 6.72
N GLY A 682 -20.93 39.81 6.83
CA GLY A 682 -21.73 38.79 6.14
C GLY A 682 -21.55 38.81 4.62
N GLU A 683 -20.39 39.28 4.14
CA GLU A 683 -20.05 39.37 2.71
C GLU A 683 -19.57 38.02 2.12
N VAL A 684 -19.43 37.00 2.96
CA VAL A 684 -18.98 35.65 2.58
C VAL A 684 -20.01 34.60 3.03
N PRO A 685 -20.04 33.41 2.42
CA PRO A 685 -20.95 32.33 2.81
C PRO A 685 -20.80 31.91 4.28
N VAL A 686 -21.80 31.25 4.86
CA VAL A 686 -21.66 30.60 6.17
C VAL A 686 -20.71 29.40 6.04
N LEU A 687 -19.69 29.30 6.88
CA LEU A 687 -18.76 28.16 6.86
C LEU A 687 -19.28 27.01 7.71
N ILE A 688 -19.39 25.82 7.15
CA ILE A 688 -19.88 24.64 7.86
C ILE A 688 -18.77 23.60 7.85
N ALA A 689 -18.19 23.35 9.02
CA ALA A 689 -17.10 22.40 9.20
C ALA A 689 -17.66 21.04 9.63
N LEU A 690 -17.56 20.05 8.76
CA LEU A 690 -17.86 18.66 9.09
C LEU A 690 -16.60 18.05 9.71
N ASP A 691 -16.66 17.77 11.01
CA ASP A 691 -15.52 17.33 11.80
C ASP A 691 -15.54 15.81 11.97
N ASP A 692 -14.58 15.11 11.35
CA ASP A 692 -14.50 13.64 11.32
C ASP A 692 -14.07 13.04 12.67
N ASP A 693 -13.59 13.87 13.61
CA ASP A 693 -13.35 13.55 15.01
C ASP A 693 -13.65 14.79 15.90
N PRO A 694 -13.81 14.68 17.23
CA PRO A 694 -14.21 15.82 18.06
C PRO A 694 -13.09 16.84 18.30
N THR A 695 -11.88 16.59 17.83
CA THR A 695 -10.71 17.40 18.16
C THR A 695 -10.53 18.60 17.22
N GLY A 696 -11.35 18.79 16.20
CA GLY A 696 -11.12 19.80 15.16
C GLY A 696 -11.43 21.23 15.50
N THR A 697 -12.10 21.41 16.62
CA THR A 697 -12.41 22.71 17.21
C THR A 697 -11.20 23.40 17.84
N GLN A 698 -10.01 22.78 17.75
CA GLN A 698 -8.74 23.17 18.35
C GLN A 698 -8.40 24.66 18.28
N THR A 699 -8.54 25.30 17.13
CA THR A 699 -8.08 26.69 16.89
C THR A 699 -9.20 27.72 16.96
N CYS A 700 -10.43 27.28 17.30
CA CYS A 700 -11.61 28.13 17.26
C CYS A 700 -12.04 28.55 18.68
N ASN A 701 -12.73 29.67 18.74
CA ASN A 701 -13.48 30.15 19.91
C ASN A 701 -14.73 30.85 19.41
N ASP A 702 -15.75 30.94 20.26
CA ASP A 702 -17.01 31.62 19.96
C ASP A 702 -17.76 31.08 18.73
N VAL A 703 -17.64 29.78 18.50
CA VAL A 703 -18.29 29.04 17.42
C VAL A 703 -19.08 27.88 18.01
N ASP A 704 -20.23 27.57 17.42
CA ASP A 704 -21.10 26.50 17.88
C ASP A 704 -20.69 25.15 17.23
N VAL A 705 -20.87 24.07 17.97
CA VAL A 705 -20.65 22.68 17.56
C VAL A 705 -21.95 21.92 17.74
N LEU A 706 -22.48 21.45 16.63
CA LEU A 706 -23.65 20.59 16.59
C LEU A 706 -23.20 19.13 16.62
N THR A 707 -23.85 18.32 17.43
CA THR A 707 -23.63 16.86 17.49
C THR A 707 -24.77 16.08 16.82
N VAL A 708 -25.75 16.81 16.29
CA VAL A 708 -26.95 16.34 15.61
C VAL A 708 -27.26 17.29 14.44
N TRP A 709 -27.84 16.76 13.38
CA TRP A 709 -28.06 17.48 12.11
C TRP A 709 -29.49 17.30 11.58
N ASP A 710 -30.45 17.15 12.49
CA ASP A 710 -31.87 17.20 12.13
C ASP A 710 -32.30 18.61 11.71
N ALA A 711 -33.40 18.67 10.96
CA ALA A 711 -33.90 19.91 10.38
C ALA A 711 -34.18 21.00 11.43
N ALA A 712 -34.71 20.64 12.61
CA ALA A 712 -35.03 21.62 13.65
C ALA A 712 -33.77 22.28 14.21
N THR A 713 -32.72 21.48 14.45
CA THR A 713 -31.44 21.99 14.98
C THR A 713 -30.74 22.88 13.96
N LEU A 714 -30.68 22.45 12.69
CA LEU A 714 -30.06 23.24 11.62
C LEU A 714 -30.84 24.53 11.33
N ASP A 715 -32.16 24.47 11.26
CA ASP A 715 -33.01 25.65 11.06
C ASP A 715 -32.80 26.68 12.17
N TYR A 716 -32.70 26.21 13.42
CA TYR A 716 -32.40 27.07 14.56
C TYR A 716 -31.02 27.70 14.44
N GLU A 717 -29.98 26.90 14.13
CA GLU A 717 -28.61 27.40 14.00
C GLU A 717 -28.52 28.49 12.91
N PHE A 718 -29.09 28.25 11.73
CA PHE A 718 -29.13 29.27 10.67
C PHE A 718 -29.92 30.53 11.07
N SER A 719 -30.95 30.41 11.92
CA SER A 719 -31.72 31.55 12.41
C SER A 719 -30.89 32.51 13.29
N LEU A 720 -29.80 32.02 13.89
CA LEU A 720 -28.86 32.81 14.68
C LEU A 720 -27.93 33.68 13.82
N ASN A 721 -27.98 33.55 12.49
CA ASN A 721 -27.06 34.18 11.55
C ASN A 721 -25.58 33.91 11.88
N PRO A 722 -25.16 32.63 11.98
CA PRO A 722 -23.80 32.28 12.34
C PRO A 722 -22.83 32.67 11.23
N LYS A 723 -21.60 33.04 11.61
CA LYS A 723 -20.47 33.18 10.67
C LYS A 723 -20.05 31.81 10.13
N GLY A 724 -20.19 30.80 10.98
CA GLY A 724 -20.01 29.39 10.70
C GLY A 724 -20.20 28.57 11.97
N PHE A 725 -20.28 27.25 11.80
CA PHE A 725 -20.46 26.29 12.89
C PHE A 725 -19.88 24.93 12.49
N PHE A 726 -19.63 24.09 13.50
CA PHE A 726 -19.17 22.72 13.30
C PHE A 726 -20.34 21.75 13.37
N ILE A 727 -20.26 20.66 12.61
CA ILE A 727 -21.05 19.45 12.80
C ILE A 727 -20.06 18.34 13.11
N LEU A 728 -20.14 17.79 14.32
CA LEU A 728 -19.35 16.63 14.72
C LEU A 728 -19.93 15.37 14.09
N THR A 729 -19.28 14.87 13.05
CA THR A 729 -19.73 13.65 12.35
C THR A 729 -19.18 12.40 13.03
N ASN A 730 -17.97 12.49 13.57
CA ASN A 730 -17.21 11.35 14.08
C ASN A 730 -17.12 10.21 13.05
N SER A 731 -17.13 10.55 11.75
CA SER A 731 -17.17 9.61 10.63
C SER A 731 -15.99 8.64 10.63
N ARG A 732 -14.83 9.03 11.18
CA ARG A 732 -13.63 8.18 11.29
C ARG A 732 -13.84 6.93 12.15
N ALA A 733 -14.88 6.92 13.00
CA ALA A 733 -15.26 5.76 13.79
C ALA A 733 -16.18 4.78 13.04
N LEU A 734 -16.57 5.11 11.80
CA LEU A 734 -17.50 4.34 10.98
C LEU A 734 -16.78 3.59 9.85
N PRO A 735 -17.36 2.49 9.34
CA PRO A 735 -16.95 1.91 8.06
C PRO A 735 -17.15 2.90 6.90
N SER A 736 -16.36 2.76 5.84
CA SER A 736 -16.36 3.69 4.69
C SER A 736 -17.76 3.94 4.08
N ALA A 737 -18.56 2.89 3.88
CA ALA A 737 -19.91 3.04 3.33
C ALA A 737 -20.86 3.84 4.24
N GLU A 738 -20.76 3.66 5.56
CA GLU A 738 -21.58 4.37 6.54
C GLU A 738 -21.14 5.84 6.67
N ALA A 739 -19.83 6.10 6.71
CA ALA A 739 -19.27 7.45 6.68
C ALA A 739 -19.74 8.21 5.44
N ARG A 740 -19.70 7.56 4.27
CA ARG A 740 -20.18 8.15 3.01
C ARG A 740 -21.67 8.53 3.08
N GLN A 741 -22.52 7.61 3.56
CA GLN A 741 -23.95 7.86 3.68
C GLN A 741 -24.26 8.99 4.67
N LEU A 742 -23.50 9.07 5.77
CA LEU A 742 -23.61 10.13 6.76
C LEU A 742 -23.31 11.51 6.17
N ILE A 743 -22.20 11.65 5.44
CA ILE A 743 -21.83 12.93 4.82
C ILE A 743 -22.88 13.36 3.77
N LEU A 744 -23.40 12.41 3.00
CA LEU A 744 -24.47 12.67 2.03
C LEU A 744 -25.72 13.23 2.72
N GLU A 745 -26.16 12.61 3.82
CA GLU A 745 -27.32 13.05 4.61
C GLU A 745 -27.11 14.46 5.19
N ILE A 746 -25.97 14.68 5.84
CA ILE A 746 -25.65 15.98 6.46
C ILE A 746 -25.65 17.08 5.41
N CYS A 747 -24.97 16.89 4.28
CA CYS A 747 -24.92 17.87 3.20
C CYS A 747 -26.32 18.19 2.64
N GLN A 748 -27.18 17.19 2.49
CA GLN A 748 -28.56 17.39 2.04
C GLN A 748 -29.41 18.18 3.05
N ASN A 749 -29.27 17.89 4.35
CA ASN A 749 -30.02 18.59 5.40
C ASN A 749 -29.54 20.03 5.55
N VAL A 750 -28.23 20.26 5.53
CA VAL A 750 -27.61 21.59 5.53
C VAL A 750 -28.10 22.41 4.34
N LYS A 751 -28.11 21.83 3.14
CA LYS A 751 -28.60 22.50 1.93
C LYS A 751 -30.04 22.98 2.10
N LYS A 752 -30.93 22.11 2.60
CA LYS A 752 -32.35 22.46 2.85
C LYS A 752 -32.49 23.59 3.88
N ALA A 753 -31.76 23.54 4.99
CA ALA A 753 -31.82 24.56 6.02
C ALA A 753 -31.27 25.91 5.54
N ALA A 754 -30.17 25.90 4.78
CA ALA A 754 -29.59 27.10 4.17
C ALA A 754 -30.54 27.73 3.14
N GLU A 755 -31.16 26.93 2.28
CA GLU A 755 -32.18 27.38 1.31
C GLU A 755 -33.37 28.03 2.03
N LYS A 756 -33.86 27.42 3.11
CA LYS A 756 -34.94 27.97 3.95
C LYS A 756 -34.56 29.29 4.61
N ALA A 757 -33.32 29.43 5.07
CA ALA A 757 -32.80 30.65 5.69
C ALA A 757 -32.39 31.73 4.67
N GLY A 758 -32.36 31.43 3.37
CA GLY A 758 -31.88 32.33 2.33
C GLY A 758 -30.38 32.66 2.47
N LYS A 759 -29.57 31.68 2.90
CA LYS A 759 -28.12 31.85 3.15
C LYS A 759 -27.29 31.02 2.18
N ALA A 760 -26.21 31.61 1.67
CA ALA A 760 -25.15 30.86 1.00
C ALA A 760 -24.26 30.17 2.05
N PHE A 761 -23.70 29.01 1.71
CA PHE A 761 -22.80 28.27 2.59
C PHE A 761 -21.65 27.60 1.82
N GLU A 762 -20.59 27.26 2.57
CA GLU A 762 -19.45 26.47 2.13
C GLU A 762 -19.24 25.29 3.08
N ILE A 763 -18.79 24.15 2.56
CA ILE A 763 -18.50 22.95 3.35
C ILE A 763 -17.00 22.73 3.44
N VAL A 764 -16.51 22.54 4.66
CA VAL A 764 -15.16 22.08 4.95
C VAL A 764 -15.25 20.67 5.52
N LEU A 765 -14.55 19.73 4.88
CA LEU A 765 -14.33 18.39 5.42
C LEU A 765 -13.07 18.46 6.28
N ARG A 766 -13.25 18.74 7.57
CA ARG A 766 -12.13 18.84 8.49
C ARG A 766 -11.71 17.43 8.88
N GLY A 767 -10.45 17.11 8.57
CA GLY A 767 -9.87 15.79 8.78
C GLY A 767 -8.77 15.79 9.83
N ASP A 768 -8.15 14.62 10.01
CA ASP A 768 -6.95 14.49 10.82
C ASP A 768 -5.80 15.29 10.19
N SER A 769 -5.13 16.10 11.00
CA SER A 769 -3.92 16.80 10.57
C SER A 769 -2.80 15.83 10.18
N THR A 770 -2.82 14.58 10.66
CA THR A 770 -1.90 13.52 10.21
C THR A 770 -2.50 12.63 9.11
N LEU A 771 -3.32 13.21 8.22
CA LEU A 771 -3.78 12.61 6.96
C LEU A 771 -4.65 11.34 7.05
N ARG A 772 -5.12 10.95 8.23
CA ARG A 772 -6.05 9.83 8.38
C ARG A 772 -7.49 10.27 8.12
N GLY A 773 -8.30 9.38 7.57
CA GLY A 773 -9.73 9.57 7.31
C GLY A 773 -10.17 8.97 5.98
N HIS A 774 -11.47 9.10 5.70
CA HIS A 774 -12.11 8.55 4.51
C HIS A 774 -11.87 9.46 3.29
N LEU A 775 -11.00 8.99 2.40
CA LEU A 775 -10.63 9.65 1.16
C LEU A 775 -10.50 8.57 0.06
N PRO A 776 -11.26 8.66 -1.04
CA PRO A 776 -12.01 9.82 -1.54
C PRO A 776 -13.47 9.94 -1.06
N GLU A 777 -13.93 9.10 -0.13
CA GLU A 777 -15.38 8.90 0.05
C GLU A 777 -16.14 10.10 0.63
N GLU A 778 -15.60 10.86 1.60
CA GLU A 778 -16.29 12.04 2.14
C GLU A 778 -16.39 13.17 1.11
N PRO A 779 -15.30 13.55 0.40
CA PRO A 779 -15.39 14.52 -0.67
C PRO A 779 -16.38 14.14 -1.78
N GLU A 780 -16.41 12.87 -2.18
CA GLU A 780 -17.33 12.38 -3.19
C GLU A 780 -18.79 12.45 -2.75
N ALA A 781 -19.09 12.13 -1.49
CA ALA A 781 -20.42 12.29 -0.93
C ALA A 781 -20.87 13.76 -0.90
N ALA A 782 -19.96 14.68 -0.57
CA ALA A 782 -20.26 16.11 -0.59
C ALA A 782 -20.54 16.62 -2.01
N GLU A 783 -19.75 16.20 -3.00
CA GLU A 783 -19.99 16.50 -4.43
C GLU A 783 -21.32 15.97 -4.93
N GLU A 784 -21.68 14.75 -4.53
CA GLU A 784 -22.97 14.15 -4.89
C GLU A 784 -24.16 14.96 -4.34
N ALA A 785 -24.08 15.44 -3.10
CA ALA A 785 -25.16 16.23 -2.49
C ALA A 785 -25.22 17.69 -3.00
N LEU A 786 -24.07 18.31 -3.24
CA LEU A 786 -23.94 19.77 -3.43
C LEU A 786 -23.54 20.19 -4.84
N GLY A 787 -23.31 19.21 -5.72
CA GLY A 787 -22.79 19.39 -7.07
C GLY A 787 -21.27 19.47 -7.11
N LYS A 788 -20.71 19.47 -8.33
CA LYS A 788 -19.27 19.55 -8.55
C LYS A 788 -18.68 20.89 -8.08
N PHE A 789 -17.44 20.84 -7.62
CA PHE A 789 -16.61 21.99 -7.29
C PHE A 789 -15.54 22.22 -8.36
N ASP A 790 -14.95 23.42 -8.39
CA ASP A 790 -13.89 23.78 -9.33
C ASP A 790 -12.55 23.13 -9.00
N ALA A 791 -12.26 22.92 -7.71
CA ALA A 791 -11.10 22.17 -7.25
C ALA A 791 -11.28 21.71 -5.80
N TRP A 792 -10.52 20.68 -5.42
CA TRP A 792 -10.33 20.30 -4.02
C TRP A 792 -9.14 21.08 -3.45
N VAL A 793 -9.30 21.68 -2.29
CA VAL A 793 -8.22 22.36 -1.56
C VAL A 793 -7.78 21.49 -0.39
N VAL A 794 -6.53 21.06 -0.41
CA VAL A 794 -5.94 20.16 0.60
C VAL A 794 -4.95 20.94 1.45
N THR A 795 -5.27 21.09 2.74
CA THR A 795 -4.42 21.81 3.69
C THR A 795 -4.49 21.23 5.10
N PRO A 796 -3.71 20.18 5.41
CA PRO A 796 -3.67 19.54 6.73
C PRO A 796 -2.98 20.38 7.83
N PHE A 797 -2.60 21.62 7.55
CA PHE A 797 -1.80 22.48 8.42
C PHE A 797 -2.41 22.69 9.82
N PHE A 798 -1.57 22.54 10.85
CA PHE A 798 -1.93 22.82 12.24
C PHE A 798 -0.68 23.13 13.09
N PHE A 799 -0.41 24.42 13.26
CA PHE A 799 0.82 24.93 13.89
C PHE A 799 1.01 24.47 15.35
N GLN A 800 -0.01 24.56 16.20
CA GLN A 800 0.07 24.16 17.61
C GLN A 800 0.28 22.65 17.76
N GLY A 801 -0.14 21.87 16.76
CA GLY A 801 0.18 20.45 16.66
C GLY A 801 1.56 20.18 16.05
N GLY A 802 2.29 21.18 15.57
CA GLY A 802 3.53 20.98 14.84
C GLY A 802 3.33 20.31 13.47
N ARG A 803 2.16 20.48 12.85
CA ARG A 803 1.84 19.94 11.52
C ARG A 803 2.05 21.02 10.47
N LEU A 804 3.11 20.87 9.68
CA LEU A 804 3.58 21.87 8.71
C LEU A 804 3.55 21.28 7.30
N THR A 805 3.30 22.09 6.28
CA THR A 805 3.43 21.67 4.88
C THR A 805 4.44 22.56 4.19
N ILE A 806 5.56 21.98 3.75
CA ILE A 806 6.68 22.69 3.12
C ILE A 806 7.06 21.93 1.85
N ASN A 807 7.08 22.64 0.71
CA ASN A 807 7.34 22.06 -0.61
C ASN A 807 6.40 20.87 -0.93
N ASP A 808 5.13 21.00 -0.58
CA ASP A 808 4.06 20.00 -0.69
C ASP A 808 4.22 18.76 0.21
N VAL A 809 5.29 18.68 1.01
CA VAL A 809 5.51 17.61 1.97
C VAL A 809 4.92 17.99 3.31
N HIS A 810 4.09 17.11 3.86
CA HIS A 810 3.51 17.29 5.17
C HIS A 810 4.40 16.68 6.26
N TYR A 811 4.73 17.46 7.27
CA TYR A 811 5.62 17.10 8.37
C TYR A 811 4.91 17.17 9.72
N VAL A 812 5.33 16.29 10.62
CA VAL A 812 5.03 16.33 12.06
C VAL A 812 6.31 16.69 12.80
N LYS A 813 6.27 17.80 13.54
CA LYS A 813 7.40 18.25 14.37
C LYS A 813 7.49 17.40 15.64
N GLU A 814 8.59 16.68 15.79
CA GLU A 814 8.95 15.90 16.98
C GLU A 814 10.25 16.46 17.58
N GLY A 815 10.13 17.26 18.64
CA GLY A 815 11.28 17.98 19.21
C GLY A 815 11.87 18.96 18.20
N ASP A 816 13.16 18.81 17.90
CA ASP A 816 13.91 19.65 16.97
C ASP A 816 13.95 19.10 15.53
N VAL A 817 13.09 18.12 15.22
CA VAL A 817 13.05 17.45 13.92
C VAL A 817 11.65 17.57 13.30
N LEU A 818 11.58 17.85 11.99
CA LEU A 818 10.39 17.72 11.16
C LEU A 818 10.41 16.34 10.51
N VAL A 819 9.57 15.45 11.02
CA VAL A 819 9.44 14.08 10.53
C VAL A 819 8.37 14.05 9.43
N PRO A 820 8.64 13.53 8.23
CA PRO A 820 7.61 13.35 7.20
C PRO A 820 6.43 12.56 7.77
N ALA A 821 5.19 12.99 7.48
CA ALA A 821 3.99 12.39 8.06
C ALA A 821 3.87 10.86 7.81
N SER A 822 4.38 10.35 6.69
CA SER A 822 4.45 8.91 6.34
C SER A 822 5.40 8.10 7.24
N HIS A 823 6.37 8.75 7.87
CA HIS A 823 7.37 8.08 8.73
C HIS A 823 6.90 7.99 10.18
N THR A 824 5.79 8.68 10.48
CA THR A 824 5.18 8.64 11.81
C THR A 824 4.36 7.36 12.00
N PRO A 825 4.15 6.91 13.25
CA PRO A 825 3.25 5.79 13.52
C PRO A 825 1.81 6.00 13.02
N PHE A 826 1.39 7.25 12.74
CA PHE A 826 0.06 7.56 12.21
C PHE A 826 -0.15 7.00 10.80
N ALA A 827 0.92 6.90 10.01
CA ALA A 827 0.89 6.35 8.66
C ALA A 827 0.74 4.81 8.64
N GLN A 828 1.08 4.14 9.76
CA GLN A 828 0.96 2.69 9.94
C GLN A 828 -0.41 2.28 10.50
N ASP A 829 -1.38 3.20 10.53
CA ASP A 829 -2.73 2.93 10.98
C ASP A 829 -3.37 1.79 10.18
N ALA A 830 -3.93 0.79 10.86
CA ALA A 830 -4.45 -0.41 10.22
C ALA A 830 -5.69 -0.15 9.33
N THR A 831 -6.38 0.98 9.53
CA THR A 831 -7.59 1.35 8.80
C THR A 831 -7.34 2.47 7.81
N PHE A 832 -6.59 3.50 8.21
CA PHE A 832 -6.38 4.72 7.41
C PHE A 832 -4.93 4.93 6.95
N GLY A 833 -4.05 3.94 7.15
CA GLY A 833 -2.62 4.04 6.87
C GLY A 833 -2.30 4.45 5.43
N TYR A 834 -1.15 5.11 5.26
CA TYR A 834 -0.71 5.70 3.99
C TYR A 834 0.83 5.66 3.90
N LYS A 835 1.38 5.83 2.69
CA LYS A 835 2.82 5.71 2.45
C LYS A 835 3.51 7.04 2.13
N ASN A 836 2.78 8.06 1.70
CA ASN A 836 3.38 9.28 1.17
C ASN A 836 3.18 10.49 2.07
N SER A 837 4.25 11.29 2.29
CA SER A 837 4.18 12.60 2.95
C SER A 837 3.96 13.77 1.98
N ASN A 838 4.42 13.63 0.74
CA ASN A 838 4.06 14.57 -0.31
C ASN A 838 2.56 14.48 -0.58
N LEU A 839 1.85 15.60 -0.40
CA LEU A 839 0.39 15.63 -0.46
C LEU A 839 -0.17 15.30 -1.84
N ARG A 840 0.56 15.54 -2.93
CA ARG A 840 0.13 15.12 -4.28
C ARG A 840 0.13 13.60 -4.39
N LYS A 841 1.24 12.98 -4.00
CA LYS A 841 1.39 11.51 -3.98
C LYS A 841 0.40 10.84 -3.02
N TYR A 842 0.17 11.44 -1.86
CA TYR A 842 -0.84 10.99 -0.90
C TYR A 842 -2.25 11.00 -1.50
N ILE A 843 -2.64 12.05 -2.24
CA ILE A 843 -3.93 12.10 -2.91
C ILE A 843 -4.03 11.02 -4.00
N LEU A 844 -2.98 10.82 -4.81
CA LEU A 844 -2.94 9.74 -5.82
C LEU A 844 -3.07 8.35 -5.18
N GLU A 845 -2.37 8.12 -4.07
CA GLU A 845 -2.44 6.87 -3.30
C GLU A 845 -3.86 6.58 -2.82
N LYS A 846 -4.55 7.59 -2.25
CA LYS A 846 -5.87 7.40 -1.65
C LYS A 846 -7.01 7.41 -2.67
N CYS A 847 -6.92 8.25 -3.69
CA CYS A 847 -8.01 8.46 -4.65
C CYS A 847 -7.89 7.57 -5.90
N GLY A 848 -6.84 6.76 -6.00
CA GLY A 848 -6.61 5.86 -7.13
C GLY A 848 -6.52 6.62 -8.46
N HIS A 849 -7.20 6.12 -9.48
CA HIS A 849 -7.18 6.66 -10.85
C HIS A 849 -8.06 7.91 -11.04
N ARG A 850 -8.63 8.48 -9.97
CA ARG A 850 -9.43 9.71 -10.08
C ARG A 850 -8.58 10.90 -10.52
N PHE A 851 -7.33 10.99 -10.07
CA PHE A 851 -6.42 12.10 -10.37
C PHE A 851 -5.13 11.58 -11.00
N ASP A 852 -4.43 12.47 -11.69
CA ASP A 852 -3.09 12.24 -12.23
C ASP A 852 -2.16 13.41 -11.87
N GLU A 853 -0.88 13.34 -12.24
CA GLU A 853 0.10 14.40 -11.94
C GLU A 853 -0.29 15.78 -12.52
N SER A 854 -1.05 15.81 -13.62
CA SER A 854 -1.53 17.06 -14.24
C SER A 854 -2.69 17.70 -13.48
N SER A 855 -3.27 16.95 -12.54
CA SER A 855 -4.41 17.40 -11.72
C SER A 855 -4.00 18.32 -10.58
N PHE A 856 -2.70 18.44 -10.26
CA PHE A 856 -2.25 19.17 -9.06
C PHE A 856 -1.78 20.60 -9.34
N LEU A 857 -2.25 21.52 -8.51
CA LEU A 857 -1.73 22.88 -8.39
C LEU A 857 -1.15 23.05 -6.98
N SER A 858 0.03 23.65 -6.84
CA SER A 858 0.58 23.99 -5.52
C SER A 858 0.55 25.50 -5.31
N VAL A 859 0.04 25.90 -4.14
CA VAL A 859 0.22 27.24 -3.59
C VAL A 859 1.41 27.15 -2.65
N THR A 860 2.55 27.67 -3.11
CA THR A 860 3.84 27.57 -2.43
C THR A 860 3.98 28.62 -1.31
N LEU A 861 4.98 28.46 -0.44
CA LEU A 861 5.30 29.50 0.56
C LEU A 861 5.76 30.81 -0.09
N ASP A 862 6.32 30.77 -1.30
CA ASP A 862 6.68 31.98 -2.04
C ASP A 862 5.42 32.70 -2.55
N ASP A 863 4.46 31.97 -3.12
CA ASP A 863 3.17 32.55 -3.55
C ASP A 863 2.45 33.25 -2.38
N ILE A 864 2.57 32.68 -1.18
CA ILE A 864 1.97 33.20 0.05
C ILE A 864 2.78 34.37 0.62
N ARG A 865 4.04 34.14 0.99
CA ARG A 865 4.86 35.10 1.75
C ARG A 865 5.42 36.23 0.89
N LEU A 866 5.68 36.01 -0.39
CA LEU A 866 6.17 37.04 -1.31
C LEU A 866 5.05 37.61 -2.19
N GLY A 867 4.09 36.76 -2.59
CA GLY A 867 2.96 37.17 -3.43
C GLY A 867 1.78 37.79 -2.68
N GLY A 868 1.63 37.50 -1.39
CA GLY A 868 0.51 37.96 -0.57
C GLY A 868 -0.86 37.44 -1.08
N PRO A 869 -1.98 38.03 -0.61
CA PRO A 869 -3.32 37.61 -1.00
C PRO A 869 -3.55 37.62 -2.52
N ALA A 870 -3.04 38.63 -3.23
CA ALA A 870 -3.17 38.75 -4.68
C ALA A 870 -2.39 37.65 -5.43
N GLY A 871 -1.21 37.25 -4.94
CA GLY A 871 -0.44 36.14 -5.48
C GLY A 871 -1.17 34.80 -5.34
N VAL A 872 -1.74 34.55 -4.17
CA VAL A 872 -2.58 33.37 -3.91
C VAL A 872 -3.82 33.37 -4.81
N ALA A 873 -4.55 34.49 -4.90
CA ALA A 873 -5.74 34.60 -5.73
C ALA A 873 -5.41 34.32 -7.21
N LYS A 874 -4.30 34.86 -7.71
CA LYS A 874 -3.81 34.59 -9.06
C LYS A 874 -3.55 33.11 -9.28
N GLN A 875 -2.92 32.41 -8.34
CA GLN A 875 -2.69 30.97 -8.47
C GLN A 875 -3.99 30.18 -8.50
N LEU A 876 -4.90 30.44 -7.55
CA LEU A 876 -6.20 29.77 -7.50
C LEU A 876 -7.03 29.95 -8.79
N LEU A 877 -6.92 31.12 -9.42
CA LEU A 877 -7.63 31.44 -10.67
C LEU A 877 -6.94 30.88 -11.92
N SER A 878 -5.70 30.38 -11.82
CA SER A 878 -4.97 29.77 -12.95
C SER A 878 -5.54 28.41 -13.36
N ALA A 879 -6.16 27.69 -12.43
CA ALA A 879 -6.84 26.43 -12.70
C ALA A 879 -8.11 26.66 -13.53
N ALA A 880 -8.39 25.79 -14.51
CA ALA A 880 -9.62 25.90 -15.31
C ALA A 880 -10.87 25.69 -14.43
N ALA A 881 -12.02 26.25 -14.84
CA ALA A 881 -13.28 26.02 -14.11
C ALA A 881 -13.80 24.61 -14.38
N GLY A 882 -14.21 23.91 -13.33
CA GLY A 882 -14.62 22.49 -13.39
C GLY A 882 -13.53 21.51 -13.85
N SER A 883 -12.25 21.88 -13.78
CA SER A 883 -11.17 20.91 -13.98
C SER A 883 -11.11 19.96 -12.78
N ASN A 884 -10.67 18.73 -13.02
CA ASN A 884 -10.47 17.72 -11.98
C ASN A 884 -9.22 18.04 -11.15
N THR A 885 -9.16 19.24 -10.58
CA THR A 885 -7.95 19.84 -9.99
C THR A 885 -7.92 19.70 -8.47
N VAL A 886 -6.72 19.49 -7.93
CA VAL A 886 -6.44 19.48 -6.50
C VAL A 886 -5.37 20.53 -6.19
N VAL A 887 -5.70 21.46 -5.31
CA VAL A 887 -4.83 22.53 -4.83
C VAL A 887 -4.18 22.11 -3.52
N ILE A 888 -2.85 21.97 -3.52
CA ILE A 888 -2.05 21.73 -2.32
C ILE A 888 -1.62 23.08 -1.73
N VAL A 889 -1.86 23.29 -0.44
CA VAL A 889 -1.50 24.55 0.25
C VAL A 889 -0.34 24.30 1.22
N ASN A 890 0.75 25.04 1.01
CA ASN A 890 1.89 25.06 1.91
C ASN A 890 1.69 26.06 3.04
N ALA A 891 2.10 25.72 4.26
CA ALA A 891 2.04 26.60 5.41
C ALA A 891 3.00 26.11 6.49
N ALA A 892 3.76 27.05 7.06
CA ALA A 892 4.70 26.82 8.15
C ALA A 892 4.47 27.75 9.36
N ALA A 893 3.63 28.77 9.22
CA ALA A 893 3.20 29.70 10.25
C ALA A 893 1.68 29.97 10.15
N GLU A 894 1.06 30.46 11.23
CA GLU A 894 -0.37 30.80 11.22
C GLU A 894 -0.70 31.94 10.23
N SER A 895 0.23 32.90 10.10
CA SER A 895 0.15 34.00 9.13
C SER A 895 0.03 33.51 7.68
N ASP A 896 0.71 32.41 7.33
CA ASP A 896 0.61 31.80 5.99
C ASP A 896 -0.83 31.40 5.65
N MET A 897 -1.54 30.84 6.64
CA MET A 897 -2.94 30.44 6.48
C MET A 897 -3.87 31.64 6.36
N HIS A 898 -3.60 32.72 7.10
CA HIS A 898 -4.38 33.96 6.99
C HIS A 898 -4.23 34.60 5.60
N VAL A 899 -3.01 34.61 5.05
CA VAL A 899 -2.76 35.11 3.69
C VAL A 899 -3.44 34.24 2.65
N PHE A 900 -3.34 32.90 2.79
CA PHE A 900 -4.01 31.97 1.89
C PHE A 900 -5.52 32.21 1.86
N VAL A 901 -6.16 32.32 3.03
CA VAL A 901 -7.60 32.58 3.15
C VAL A 901 -7.98 33.93 2.54
N ALA A 902 -7.20 34.99 2.77
CA ALA A 902 -7.48 36.29 2.17
C ALA A 902 -7.47 36.22 0.63
N GLY A 903 -6.49 35.51 0.04
CA GLY A 903 -6.43 35.27 -1.40
C GLY A 903 -7.53 34.36 -1.92
N LEU A 904 -7.93 33.34 -1.15
CA LEU A 904 -9.09 32.49 -1.46
C LEU A 904 -10.39 33.31 -1.52
N LEU A 905 -10.63 34.19 -0.54
CA LEU A 905 -11.80 35.05 -0.52
C LEU A 905 -11.81 36.05 -1.70
N GLU A 906 -10.63 36.49 -2.15
CA GLU A 906 -10.50 37.28 -3.37
C GLU A 906 -10.82 36.45 -4.63
N ALA A 907 -10.31 35.23 -4.75
CA ALA A 907 -10.62 34.32 -5.86
C ALA A 907 -12.12 33.98 -5.93
N ASN A 908 -12.77 33.79 -4.78
CA ASN A 908 -14.21 33.51 -4.68
C ASN A 908 -15.08 34.65 -5.25
N LYS A 909 -14.61 35.90 -5.28
CA LYS A 909 -15.33 37.02 -5.95
C LYS A 909 -15.51 36.79 -7.44
N SER A 910 -14.71 35.91 -8.05
CA SER A 910 -14.84 35.48 -9.45
C SER A 910 -15.84 34.33 -9.66
N GLY A 911 -16.56 33.93 -8.60
CA GLY A 911 -17.59 32.88 -8.65
C GLY A 911 -17.07 31.44 -8.53
N ARG A 912 -15.80 31.26 -8.16
CA ARG A 912 -15.21 29.93 -7.95
C ARG A 912 -15.75 29.25 -6.70
N ARG A 913 -15.92 27.93 -6.76
CA ARG A 913 -16.37 27.07 -5.65
C ARG A 913 -15.33 26.00 -5.37
N TYR A 914 -14.89 25.91 -4.13
CA TYR A 914 -13.89 24.92 -3.70
C TYR A 914 -14.47 23.98 -2.66
N LEU A 915 -13.99 22.73 -2.65
CA LEU A 915 -14.24 21.78 -1.56
C LEU A 915 -12.96 21.62 -0.75
N PHE A 916 -13.07 21.70 0.57
CA PHE A 916 -11.88 21.78 1.43
C PHE A 916 -11.67 20.49 2.22
N ARG A 917 -10.45 19.94 2.18
CA ARG A 917 -9.97 18.89 3.09
C ARG A 917 -8.85 19.47 3.95
N THR A 918 -9.13 19.74 5.23
CA THR A 918 -8.25 20.62 6.02
C THR A 918 -7.90 20.10 7.42
N GLY A 919 -6.82 20.63 7.98
CA GLY A 919 -6.54 20.66 9.41
C GLY A 919 -7.29 21.81 10.10
N ALA A 920 -6.94 22.07 11.37
CA ALA A 920 -7.68 23.01 12.22
C ALA A 920 -7.48 24.50 11.83
N ALA A 921 -6.27 24.88 11.41
CA ALA A 921 -5.90 26.29 11.21
C ALA A 921 -6.68 27.00 10.09
N PHE A 922 -7.14 26.26 9.08
CA PHE A 922 -7.93 26.81 7.99
C PHE A 922 -9.28 27.35 8.49
N VAL A 923 -9.97 26.60 9.34
CA VAL A 923 -11.32 26.95 9.81
C VAL A 923 -11.30 28.25 10.62
N SER A 924 -10.36 28.38 11.56
CA SER A 924 -10.20 29.61 12.35
C SER A 924 -9.83 30.80 11.47
N SER A 925 -8.90 30.63 10.52
CA SER A 925 -8.50 31.70 9.59
C SER A 925 -9.67 32.17 8.72
N ARG A 926 -10.46 31.23 8.16
CA ARG A 926 -11.65 31.54 7.36
C ARG A 926 -12.71 32.28 8.20
N LEU A 927 -12.88 31.91 9.46
CA LEU A 927 -13.82 32.60 10.36
C LEU A 927 -13.30 33.94 10.89
N GLY A 928 -12.06 34.33 10.55
CA GLY A 928 -11.42 35.54 11.08
C GLY A 928 -11.08 35.42 12.57
N ILE A 929 -10.92 34.21 13.10
CA ILE A 929 -10.64 33.95 14.51
C ILE A 929 -9.13 34.02 14.73
N THR A 930 -8.71 34.89 15.65
CA THR A 930 -7.34 34.94 16.16
C THR A 930 -7.20 34.11 17.44
N GLY A 931 -6.01 33.58 17.68
CA GLY A 931 -5.72 32.81 18.90
C GLY A 931 -5.91 33.65 20.16
N ILE A 932 -6.51 33.04 21.19
CA ILE A 932 -6.59 33.57 22.55
C ILE A 932 -5.75 32.71 23.50
N PRO A 933 -5.25 33.25 24.62
CA PRO A 933 -4.58 32.44 25.65
C PRO A 933 -5.50 31.33 26.19
N PRO A 934 -4.94 30.20 26.68
CA PRO A 934 -5.73 29.18 27.34
C PRO A 934 -6.55 29.74 28.52
N LEU A 935 -7.81 29.32 28.61
CA LEU A 935 -8.76 29.82 29.59
C LEU A 935 -8.50 29.23 30.99
N THR A 936 -8.57 30.11 31.99
CA THR A 936 -8.51 29.75 33.41
C THR A 936 -9.91 29.48 33.97
N MET A 937 -10.00 28.87 35.16
CA MET A 937 -11.30 28.69 35.83
C MET A 937 -11.99 30.03 36.13
N ALA A 938 -11.22 31.10 36.34
CA ALA A 938 -11.76 32.45 36.53
C ALA A 938 -12.44 32.98 35.26
N ASP A 939 -11.82 32.77 34.09
CA ASP A 939 -12.42 33.14 32.79
C ASP A 939 -13.71 32.38 32.51
N LEU A 940 -13.83 31.16 33.06
CA LEU A 940 -15.02 30.31 32.96
C LEU A 940 -16.11 30.65 33.99
N GLY A 941 -15.88 31.63 34.87
CA GLY A 941 -16.81 32.02 35.92
C GLY A 941 -16.95 31.00 37.04
N VAL A 942 -15.95 30.13 37.25
CA VAL A 942 -15.96 29.10 38.29
C VAL A 942 -15.01 29.51 39.41
N SER A 943 -15.56 29.78 40.60
CA SER A 943 -14.76 30.20 41.76
C SER A 943 -13.91 29.03 42.29
N VAL A 944 -12.60 29.15 42.27
CA VAL A 944 -11.68 28.15 42.88
C VAL A 944 -11.45 28.40 44.39
N THR A 945 -12.16 29.36 44.98
CA THR A 945 -11.94 29.82 46.37
C THR A 945 -13.14 29.55 47.29
N GLU A 946 -14.27 29.08 46.75
CA GLU A 946 -15.45 28.76 47.54
C GLU A 946 -15.28 27.46 48.33
N PRO A 947 -15.55 27.47 49.66
CA PRO A 947 -15.53 26.25 50.45
C PRO A 947 -16.76 25.41 50.11
N LYS A 948 -16.53 24.22 49.53
CA LYS A 948 -17.50 23.17 49.14
C LYS A 948 -17.98 23.20 47.68
N GLN A 949 -17.05 23.09 46.73
CA GLN A 949 -17.39 22.73 45.35
C GLN A 949 -17.11 21.24 45.08
N PRO A 950 -17.87 20.60 44.16
CA PRO A 950 -17.55 19.26 43.68
C PRO A 950 -16.15 19.19 43.04
N GLY A 951 -15.57 18.00 43.00
CA GLY A 951 -14.31 17.71 42.31
C GLY A 951 -14.42 17.84 40.78
N GLY A 952 -13.28 17.84 40.11
CA GLY A 952 -13.16 17.68 38.65
C GLY A 952 -13.13 16.21 38.23
N LEU A 953 -13.63 15.90 37.04
CA LEU A 953 -13.65 14.55 36.48
C LEU A 953 -12.72 14.44 35.27
N ILE A 954 -11.86 13.43 35.25
CA ILE A 954 -11.00 13.09 34.12
C ILE A 954 -11.35 11.67 33.67
N VAL A 955 -11.65 11.50 32.38
CA VAL A 955 -12.02 10.20 31.80
C VAL A 955 -11.08 9.86 30.64
N ALA A 956 -10.43 8.69 30.71
CA ALA A 956 -9.49 8.24 29.68
C ALA A 956 -9.70 6.77 29.30
N GLY A 957 -10.21 6.53 28.08
CA GLY A 957 -10.48 5.18 27.58
C GLY A 957 -9.42 4.59 26.64
N SER A 958 -8.64 5.44 25.99
CA SER A 958 -7.76 5.03 24.89
C SER A 958 -6.41 4.48 25.39
N TYR A 959 -5.88 3.46 24.71
CA TYR A 959 -4.51 2.98 24.88
C TYR A 959 -3.60 3.56 23.78
N VAL A 960 -3.13 4.78 23.99
CA VAL A 960 -2.13 5.45 23.13
C VAL A 960 -0.91 5.76 23.98
N PRO A 961 0.33 5.48 23.53
CA PRO A 961 1.55 5.68 24.33
C PRO A 961 1.63 7.07 24.96
N LYS A 962 1.30 8.12 24.19
CA LYS A 962 1.27 9.50 24.68
C LYS A 962 0.24 9.74 25.78
N THR A 963 -0.95 9.14 25.66
CA THR A 963 -1.99 9.21 26.69
C THR A 963 -1.54 8.51 27.96
N THR A 964 -0.91 7.33 27.85
CA THR A 964 -0.33 6.62 28.99
C THR A 964 0.75 7.44 29.69
N ALA A 965 1.64 8.10 28.95
CA ALA A 965 2.67 8.97 29.51
C ALA A 965 2.06 10.16 30.27
N GLN A 966 1.09 10.86 29.68
CA GLN A 966 0.40 11.99 30.32
C GLN A 966 -0.38 11.59 31.58
N LEU A 967 -1.04 10.42 31.57
CA LEU A 967 -1.73 9.90 32.75
C LEU A 967 -0.76 9.50 33.87
N LYS A 968 0.41 8.94 33.52
CA LYS A 968 1.47 8.62 34.49
C LYS A 968 1.94 9.88 35.21
N VAL A 969 2.28 10.92 34.46
CA VAL A 969 2.73 12.22 35.00
C VAL A 969 1.65 12.86 35.88
N LEU A 970 0.38 12.85 35.44
CA LEU A 970 -0.75 13.34 36.23
C LEU A 970 -0.85 12.62 37.59
N ARG A 971 -0.75 11.29 37.59
CA ARG A 971 -0.80 10.48 38.82
C ARG A 971 0.37 10.74 39.75
N GLU A 972 1.58 10.86 39.20
CA GLU A 972 2.80 11.14 39.97
C GLU A 972 2.75 12.52 40.61
N ARG A 973 2.34 13.56 39.88
CA ARG A 973 2.30 14.94 40.38
C ARG A 973 1.16 15.19 41.36
N ARG A 974 -0.02 14.59 41.13
CA ARG A 974 -1.18 14.81 42.01
C ARG A 974 -1.19 13.90 43.23
N GLY A 975 -0.55 12.73 43.17
CA GLY A 975 -0.47 11.78 44.28
C GLY A 975 -1.83 11.55 44.95
N ASP A 976 -1.87 11.69 46.28
CA ASP A 976 -3.08 11.48 47.09
C ASP A 976 -4.20 12.52 46.86
N LYS A 977 -3.93 13.60 46.10
CA LYS A 977 -4.92 14.64 45.73
C LYS A 977 -5.74 14.29 44.48
N LEU A 978 -5.57 13.09 43.92
CA LEU A 978 -6.32 12.58 42.78
C LEU A 978 -6.82 11.16 43.08
N ALA A 979 -8.14 10.99 43.15
CA ALA A 979 -8.73 9.68 43.29
C ALA A 979 -8.66 8.92 41.96
N VAL A 980 -7.93 7.81 41.90
CA VAL A 980 -7.83 6.97 40.68
C VAL A 980 -8.80 5.79 40.78
N ILE A 981 -9.61 5.63 39.73
CA ILE A 981 -10.53 4.51 39.54
C ILE A 981 -10.17 3.85 38.21
N GLU A 982 -9.63 2.64 38.29
CA GLU A 982 -9.28 1.85 37.12
C GLU A 982 -10.42 0.90 36.77
N LEU A 983 -10.81 0.85 35.50
CA LEU A 983 -11.77 -0.10 34.93
C LEU A 983 -11.00 -1.18 34.18
N ASP A 984 -11.08 -2.43 34.63
CA ASP A 984 -10.40 -3.52 33.95
C ASP A 984 -11.03 -3.78 32.58
N VAL A 985 -10.25 -3.64 31.51
CA VAL A 985 -10.73 -3.87 30.13
C VAL A 985 -11.19 -5.32 29.95
N ALA A 986 -10.55 -6.30 30.59
CA ALA A 986 -10.94 -7.71 30.50
C ALA A 986 -12.37 -7.92 31.02
N ASP A 987 -12.70 -7.31 32.17
CA ASP A 987 -14.04 -7.37 32.75
C ASP A 987 -15.08 -6.62 31.90
N LEU A 988 -14.68 -5.47 31.30
CA LEU A 988 -15.56 -4.70 30.41
C LEU A 988 -15.89 -5.42 29.10
N VAL A 989 -15.02 -6.30 28.61
CA VAL A 989 -15.25 -7.03 27.35
C VAL A 989 -15.86 -8.42 27.56
N ALA A 990 -15.80 -8.97 28.78
CA ALA A 990 -16.22 -10.33 29.13
C ALA A 990 -17.72 -10.58 28.86
N SER A 991 -18.61 -9.75 29.41
CA SER A 991 -20.05 -9.77 29.12
C SER A 991 -20.69 -8.42 29.40
N ASP A 992 -21.90 -8.18 28.86
CA ASP A 992 -22.62 -6.93 29.14
C ASP A 992 -23.01 -6.81 30.62
N GLU A 993 -23.34 -7.92 31.31
CA GLU A 993 -23.62 -7.88 32.76
C GLU A 993 -22.36 -7.61 33.61
N ALA A 994 -21.20 -8.13 33.18
CA ALA A 994 -19.92 -7.87 33.86
C ALA A 994 -19.54 -6.39 33.73
N ALA A 995 -19.64 -5.85 32.51
CA ALA A 995 -19.40 -4.44 32.24
C ALA A 995 -20.33 -3.54 33.08
N GLU A 996 -21.63 -3.86 33.14
CA GLU A 996 -22.59 -3.08 33.92
C GLU A 996 -22.24 -3.03 35.42
N LYS A 997 -21.84 -4.15 36.02
CA LYS A 997 -21.43 -4.20 37.43
C LYS A 997 -20.18 -3.35 37.70
N VAL A 998 -19.17 -3.43 36.84
CA VAL A 998 -17.93 -2.64 36.96
C VAL A 998 -18.25 -1.15 36.85
N VAL A 999 -19.07 -0.78 35.88
CA VAL A 999 -19.50 0.61 35.65
C VAL A 999 -20.31 1.14 36.84
N GLU A 1000 -21.25 0.38 37.38
CA GLU A 1000 -22.08 0.78 38.53
C GLU A 1000 -21.23 1.06 39.79
N ALA A 1001 -20.29 0.15 40.09
CA ALA A 1001 -19.38 0.31 41.22
C ALA A 1001 -18.47 1.54 41.05
N ALA A 1002 -17.94 1.75 39.84
CA ALA A 1002 -17.10 2.89 39.52
C ALA A 1002 -17.86 4.21 39.57
N ALA A 1003 -19.09 4.27 39.03
CA ALA A 1003 -19.93 5.47 39.08
C ALA A 1003 -20.30 5.86 40.52
N THR A 1004 -20.63 4.88 41.37
CA THR A 1004 -20.92 5.10 42.80
C THR A 1004 -19.70 5.70 43.52
N LYS A 1005 -18.51 5.10 43.31
CA LYS A 1005 -17.25 5.58 43.91
C LYS A 1005 -16.88 6.97 43.41
N THR A 1006 -17.04 7.22 42.11
CA THR A 1006 -16.78 8.52 41.48
C THR A 1006 -17.69 9.60 42.06
N THR A 1007 -19.00 9.34 42.12
CA THR A 1007 -20.00 10.28 42.66
C THR A 1007 -19.70 10.66 44.11
N LYS A 1008 -19.33 9.68 44.95
CA LYS A 1008 -18.94 9.93 46.34
C LYS A 1008 -17.71 10.84 46.45
N LYS A 1009 -16.69 10.59 45.63
CA LYS A 1009 -15.43 11.35 45.63
C LYS A 1009 -15.60 12.77 45.10
N LEU A 1010 -16.33 12.93 43.99
CA LEU A 1010 -16.69 14.25 43.46
C LEU A 1010 -17.48 15.07 44.48
N SER A 1011 -18.43 14.47 45.19
CA SER A 1011 -19.20 15.15 46.26
C SER A 1011 -18.32 15.64 47.42
N ALA A 1012 -17.21 14.97 47.68
CA ALA A 1012 -16.24 15.34 48.70
C ALA A 1012 -15.26 16.45 48.26
N GLY A 1013 -15.38 16.92 47.00
CA GLY A 1013 -14.48 17.92 46.42
C GLY A 1013 -13.17 17.35 45.86
N GLU A 1014 -13.00 16.02 45.86
CA GLU A 1014 -11.80 15.37 45.32
C GLU A 1014 -11.87 15.23 43.80
N ASP A 1015 -10.79 15.61 43.09
CA ASP A 1015 -10.68 15.35 41.66
C ASP A 1015 -10.53 13.84 41.41
N VAL A 1016 -11.22 13.32 40.39
CA VAL A 1016 -11.27 11.88 40.08
C VAL A 1016 -10.76 11.60 38.68
N LEU A 1017 -9.81 10.67 38.57
CA LEU A 1017 -9.40 10.06 37.30
C LEU A 1017 -10.05 8.69 37.16
N VAL A 1018 -10.93 8.55 36.16
CA VAL A 1018 -11.44 7.27 35.69
C VAL A 1018 -10.67 6.88 34.43
N MET A 1019 -9.97 5.75 34.48
CA MET A 1019 -9.21 5.23 33.34
C MET A 1019 -9.44 3.74 33.16
N THR A 1020 -9.30 3.24 31.94
CA THR A 1020 -9.26 1.79 31.71
C THR A 1020 -7.90 1.18 32.09
N SER A 1021 -7.80 -0.13 32.29
CA SER A 1021 -6.53 -0.82 32.53
C SER A 1021 -5.57 -0.62 31.35
N ARG A 1022 -4.26 -0.60 31.62
CA ARG A 1022 -3.21 -0.28 30.63
C ARG A 1022 -2.60 -1.52 29.98
N GLU A 1023 -3.23 -2.67 30.10
CA GLU A 1023 -2.84 -3.84 29.30
C GLU A 1023 -3.56 -3.74 27.95
N LEU A 1024 -2.80 -3.80 26.86
CA LEU A 1024 -3.38 -3.69 25.52
C LEU A 1024 -4.03 -5.01 25.12
N ILE A 1025 -5.35 -5.09 25.32
CA ILE A 1025 -6.14 -6.20 24.79
C ILE A 1025 -6.41 -5.94 23.31
N LYS A 1026 -5.66 -6.63 22.45
CA LYS A 1026 -5.85 -6.57 20.99
C LYS A 1026 -6.87 -7.59 20.53
N GLY A 1027 -7.71 -7.18 19.59
CA GLY A 1027 -8.47 -8.12 18.79
C GLY A 1027 -7.53 -8.92 17.87
N HIS A 1028 -8.02 -10.02 17.34
CA HIS A 1028 -7.28 -10.86 16.39
C HIS A 1028 -7.24 -10.27 14.97
N ASP A 1029 -7.98 -9.18 14.72
CA ASP A 1029 -7.98 -8.38 13.51
C ASP A 1029 -8.35 -6.90 13.82
N ALA A 1030 -8.33 -6.04 12.80
CA ALA A 1030 -8.64 -4.62 12.93
C ALA A 1030 -10.10 -4.37 13.39
N LEU A 1031 -11.03 -5.20 12.92
CA LEU A 1031 -12.47 -5.05 13.18
C LEU A 1031 -12.81 -5.46 14.62
N SER A 1032 -12.24 -6.55 15.13
CA SER A 1032 -12.35 -6.95 16.53
C SER A 1032 -11.66 -5.96 17.48
N SER A 1033 -10.53 -5.37 17.08
CA SER A 1033 -9.89 -4.29 17.83
C SER A 1033 -10.78 -3.05 17.91
N LEU A 1034 -11.47 -2.70 16.83
CA LEU A 1034 -12.46 -1.62 16.79
C LEU A 1034 -13.67 -1.92 17.69
N GLN A 1035 -14.17 -3.17 17.70
CA GLN A 1035 -15.26 -3.60 18.57
C GLN A 1035 -14.90 -3.52 20.07
N ILE A 1036 -13.68 -3.90 20.45
CA ILE A 1036 -13.17 -3.72 21.83
C ILE A 1036 -13.17 -2.24 22.20
N GLY A 1037 -12.67 -1.37 21.32
CA GLY A 1037 -12.70 0.07 21.51
C GLY A 1037 -14.12 0.62 21.71
N SER A 1038 -15.09 0.10 20.94
CA SER A 1038 -16.52 0.46 21.06
C SER A 1038 -17.13 0.03 22.39
N LYS A 1039 -16.85 -1.19 22.88
CA LYS A 1039 -17.30 -1.65 24.21
C LYS A 1039 -16.74 -0.77 25.34
N VAL A 1040 -15.44 -0.46 25.27
CA VAL A 1040 -14.79 0.43 26.24
C VAL A 1040 -15.42 1.83 26.22
N ALA A 1041 -15.64 2.42 25.04
CA ALA A 1041 -16.29 3.72 24.92
C ALA A 1041 -17.70 3.70 25.51
N ARG A 1042 -18.49 2.66 25.23
CA ARG A 1042 -19.84 2.48 25.79
C ARG A 1042 -19.83 2.42 27.32
N ALA A 1043 -18.91 1.68 27.92
CA ALA A 1043 -18.78 1.60 29.38
C ALA A 1043 -18.47 2.97 30.01
N LEU A 1044 -17.59 3.75 29.39
CA LEU A 1044 -17.26 5.10 29.86
C LEU A 1044 -18.44 6.09 29.69
N VAL A 1045 -19.21 5.96 28.62
CA VAL A 1045 -20.47 6.71 28.44
C VAL A 1045 -21.45 6.38 29.55
N GLN A 1046 -21.71 5.11 29.79
CA GLN A 1046 -22.62 4.67 30.86
C GLN A 1046 -22.16 5.16 32.24
N LEU A 1047 -20.85 5.18 32.49
CA LEU A 1047 -20.29 5.75 33.71
C LEU A 1047 -20.62 7.25 33.84
N VAL A 1048 -20.40 8.04 32.77
CA VAL A 1048 -20.74 9.47 32.76
C VAL A 1048 -22.25 9.69 32.94
N GLU A 1049 -23.09 8.85 32.31
CA GLU A 1049 -24.54 8.92 32.46
C GLU A 1049 -25.03 8.60 33.89
N LYS A 1050 -24.27 7.81 34.66
CA LYS A 1050 -24.62 7.41 36.04
C LYS A 1050 -24.04 8.33 37.11
N ILE A 1051 -23.17 9.29 36.76
CA ILE A 1051 -22.67 10.27 37.72
C ILE A 1051 -23.72 11.37 37.89
N ASP A 1052 -24.35 11.47 39.06
CA ASP A 1052 -25.41 12.46 39.32
C ASP A 1052 -24.87 13.83 39.79
N VAL A 1053 -23.65 13.85 40.30
CA VAL A 1053 -23.00 15.08 40.78
C VAL A 1053 -22.39 15.82 39.60
N ARG A 1054 -22.78 17.08 39.38
CA ARG A 1054 -22.15 17.94 38.39
C ARG A 1054 -20.68 18.17 38.77
N PRO A 1055 -19.70 17.67 37.99
CA PRO A 1055 -18.30 17.93 38.28
C PRO A 1055 -17.97 19.40 37.98
N ARG A 1056 -16.93 19.92 38.62
CA ARG A 1056 -16.46 21.30 38.43
C ARG A 1056 -15.96 21.56 37.00
N TYR A 1057 -15.33 20.54 36.42
CA TYR A 1057 -14.96 20.44 35.02
C TYR A 1057 -14.93 18.96 34.64
N LEU A 1058 -15.01 18.68 33.34
CA LEU A 1058 -14.84 17.33 32.80
C LEU A 1058 -13.79 17.34 31.70
N ILE A 1059 -12.76 16.51 31.83
CA ILE A 1059 -11.74 16.29 30.80
C ILE A 1059 -11.92 14.90 30.23
N ALA A 1060 -12.27 14.79 28.96
CA ALA A 1060 -12.26 13.52 28.25
C ALA A 1060 -11.00 13.43 27.39
N LYS A 1061 -10.29 12.31 27.46
CA LYS A 1061 -9.03 12.14 26.73
C LYS A 1061 -9.10 11.03 25.69
N GLY A 1062 -8.76 11.40 24.45
CA GLY A 1062 -8.84 10.57 23.25
C GLY A 1062 -10.02 10.96 22.37
N GLY A 1063 -9.89 10.82 21.05
CA GLY A 1063 -10.92 11.25 20.08
C GLY A 1063 -12.27 10.58 20.34
N ILE A 1064 -12.35 9.25 20.25
CA ILE A 1064 -13.60 8.50 20.46
C ILE A 1064 -14.18 8.76 21.86
N THR A 1065 -13.35 8.67 22.90
CA THR A 1065 -13.79 8.90 24.29
C THR A 1065 -14.39 10.29 24.46
N SER A 1066 -13.81 11.31 23.84
CA SER A 1066 -14.34 12.67 23.93
C SER A 1066 -15.64 12.82 23.15
N SER A 1067 -15.71 12.29 21.94
CA SER A 1067 -16.93 12.36 21.12
C SER A 1067 -18.11 11.73 21.85
N ASP A 1068 -17.93 10.49 22.31
CA ASP A 1068 -18.99 9.73 22.96
C ASP A 1068 -19.36 10.31 24.33
N ALA A 1069 -18.39 10.83 25.09
CA ALA A 1069 -18.68 11.52 26.34
C ALA A 1069 -19.50 12.80 26.11
N ALA A 1070 -19.22 13.59 25.07
CA ALA A 1070 -20.00 14.79 24.75
C ALA A 1070 -21.41 14.45 24.23
N THR A 1071 -21.48 13.57 23.24
CA THR A 1071 -22.71 13.29 22.47
C THR A 1071 -23.67 12.34 23.19
N LYS A 1072 -23.14 11.29 23.83
CA LYS A 1072 -23.96 10.23 24.48
C LYS A 1072 -23.98 10.38 25.99
N GLY A 1073 -22.83 10.65 26.62
CA GLY A 1073 -22.71 10.79 28.07
C GLY A 1073 -23.37 12.08 28.59
N LEU A 1074 -22.92 13.22 28.06
CA LEU A 1074 -23.42 14.54 28.41
C LEU A 1074 -24.63 14.97 27.58
N LYS A 1075 -24.98 14.22 26.52
CA LYS A 1075 -26.16 14.47 25.67
C LYS A 1075 -26.21 15.89 25.11
N MET A 1076 -25.03 16.45 24.83
CA MET A 1076 -24.94 17.76 24.19
C MET A 1076 -25.50 17.64 22.77
N ARG A 1077 -26.44 18.50 22.40
CA ARG A 1077 -26.96 18.61 21.02
C ARG A 1077 -26.28 19.76 20.29
N ARG A 1078 -26.16 20.90 20.97
CA ARG A 1078 -25.34 22.04 20.55
C ARG A 1078 -24.48 22.54 21.70
N ALA A 1079 -23.19 22.68 21.47
CA ALA A 1079 -22.23 23.22 22.43
C ALA A 1079 -21.51 24.44 21.85
N ARG A 1080 -21.03 25.33 22.71
CA ARG A 1080 -20.22 26.50 22.35
C ARG A 1080 -18.75 26.18 22.58
N ILE A 1081 -17.89 26.42 21.59
CA ILE A 1081 -16.43 26.39 21.78
C ILE A 1081 -16.05 27.68 22.49
N LEU A 1082 -15.55 27.58 23.72
CA LEU A 1082 -15.14 28.74 24.50
C LEU A 1082 -13.72 29.18 24.16
N GLY A 1083 -12.88 28.23 23.75
CA GLY A 1083 -11.47 28.43 23.48
C GLY A 1083 -10.69 27.17 23.80
N GLN A 1084 -9.54 27.32 24.45
CA GLN A 1084 -8.63 26.22 24.74
C GLN A 1084 -8.36 26.11 26.24
N ALA A 1085 -8.22 24.89 26.76
CA ALA A 1085 -7.72 24.64 28.12
C ALA A 1085 -6.18 24.60 28.17
N ALA A 1086 -5.55 24.27 27.04
CA ALA A 1086 -4.13 24.34 26.78
C ALA A 1086 -3.93 24.48 25.26
N PRO A 1087 -2.74 24.92 24.77
CA PRO A 1087 -2.50 25.02 23.33
C PRO A 1087 -2.91 23.75 22.57
N GLY A 1088 -3.88 23.86 21.66
CA GLY A 1088 -4.41 22.74 20.88
C GLY A 1088 -5.32 21.75 21.64
N VAL A 1089 -5.83 22.13 22.81
CA VAL A 1089 -6.77 21.35 23.63
C VAL A 1089 -8.09 22.13 23.78
N PRO A 1090 -9.11 21.86 22.93
CA PRO A 1090 -10.33 22.65 22.90
C PRO A 1090 -11.23 22.45 24.13
N LEU A 1091 -11.99 23.50 24.43
CA LEU A 1091 -12.91 23.58 25.56
C LEU A 1091 -14.31 23.96 25.07
N TRP A 1092 -15.29 23.14 25.41
CA TRP A 1092 -16.70 23.35 25.07
C TRP A 1092 -17.53 23.62 26.32
N ARG A 1093 -18.69 24.24 26.12
CA ARG A 1093 -19.76 24.34 27.12
C ARG A 1093 -21.12 24.18 26.46
N CYS A 1094 -21.96 23.33 27.03
CA CYS A 1094 -23.35 23.20 26.59
C CYS A 1094 -24.27 23.74 27.69
N ASP A 1095 -25.03 24.78 27.35
CA ASP A 1095 -25.99 25.42 28.23
C ASP A 1095 -27.45 25.02 27.90
N GLU A 1096 -27.65 23.97 27.10
CA GLU A 1096 -28.99 23.46 26.75
C GLU A 1096 -29.56 22.56 27.84
N GLU A 1097 -30.88 22.56 28.01
CA GLU A 1097 -31.56 21.74 29.03
C GLU A 1097 -31.44 20.23 28.76
N THR A 1098 -31.22 19.85 27.51
CA THR A 1098 -31.01 18.46 27.12
C THR A 1098 -29.67 17.90 27.59
N SER A 1099 -28.71 18.76 27.96
CA SER A 1099 -27.38 18.33 28.37
C SER A 1099 -27.31 17.97 29.85
N ARG A 1100 -26.79 16.78 30.12
CA ARG A 1100 -26.40 16.36 31.47
C ARG A 1100 -25.25 17.24 31.96
N HIS A 1101 -25.31 17.62 33.23
CA HIS A 1101 -24.34 18.55 33.82
C HIS A 1101 -24.22 19.89 33.09
N ARG A 1102 -25.37 20.43 32.66
CA ARG A 1102 -25.52 21.74 32.00
C ARG A 1102 -24.52 22.79 32.52
N GLY A 1103 -23.82 23.41 31.59
CA GLY A 1103 -22.84 24.47 31.85
C GLY A 1103 -21.49 23.98 32.40
N VAL A 1104 -21.24 22.66 32.48
CA VAL A 1104 -19.92 22.15 32.87
C VAL A 1104 -18.89 22.51 31.78
N PRO A 1105 -17.71 23.06 32.16
CA PRO A 1105 -16.59 23.16 31.25
C PRO A 1105 -16.13 21.77 30.81
N TYR A 1106 -16.20 21.51 29.51
CA TYR A 1106 -15.91 20.21 28.91
C TYR A 1106 -14.66 20.28 28.02
N VAL A 1107 -13.56 19.73 28.50
CA VAL A 1107 -12.28 19.70 27.78
C VAL A 1107 -12.23 18.47 26.88
N VAL A 1108 -12.11 18.71 25.58
CA VAL A 1108 -11.83 17.67 24.59
C VAL A 1108 -10.33 17.55 24.47
N PHE A 1109 -9.73 16.54 25.11
CA PHE A 1109 -8.28 16.38 25.15
C PHE A 1109 -7.82 15.41 24.05
N PRO A 1110 -7.14 15.88 22.98
CA PRO A 1110 -6.72 15.01 21.89
C PRO A 1110 -5.71 13.94 22.33
N GLY A 1111 -5.67 12.81 21.62
CA GLY A 1111 -4.79 11.68 21.97
C GLY A 1111 -3.30 11.97 21.79
N ASN A 1112 -2.95 12.87 20.86
CA ASN A 1112 -1.60 13.09 20.35
C ASN A 1112 -1.12 14.55 20.43
N VAL A 1113 -1.77 15.38 21.24
CA VAL A 1113 -1.43 16.81 21.43
C VAL A 1113 -0.95 17.07 22.86
N GLY A 1114 -0.04 18.03 23.01
CA GLY A 1114 0.57 18.43 24.28
C GLY A 1114 1.86 17.67 24.62
N SER A 1115 2.62 18.21 25.57
CA SER A 1115 3.75 17.51 26.19
C SER A 1115 3.25 16.45 27.18
N ASP A 1116 4.16 15.66 27.76
CA ASP A 1116 3.78 14.70 28.81
C ASP A 1116 3.24 15.40 30.07
N GLN A 1117 3.52 16.70 30.22
CA GLN A 1117 3.11 17.52 31.37
C GLN A 1117 1.73 18.17 31.19
N THR A 1118 1.31 18.42 29.95
CA THR A 1118 0.15 19.29 29.66
C THR A 1118 -1.14 18.88 30.38
N LEU A 1119 -1.43 17.58 30.48
CA LEU A 1119 -2.63 17.13 31.21
C LEU A 1119 -2.53 17.45 32.71
N ALA A 1120 -1.37 17.23 33.33
CA ALA A 1120 -1.15 17.54 34.73
C ALA A 1120 -1.23 19.05 34.98
N ASP A 1121 -0.66 19.87 34.08
CA ASP A 1121 -0.70 21.33 34.17
C ASP A 1121 -2.14 21.88 34.14
N VAL A 1122 -2.98 21.34 33.24
CA VAL A 1122 -4.41 21.72 33.17
C VAL A 1122 -5.14 21.31 34.45
N VAL A 1123 -4.99 20.07 34.91
CA VAL A 1123 -5.70 19.59 36.12
C VAL A 1123 -5.22 20.35 37.36
N GLU A 1124 -3.92 20.63 37.51
CA GLU A 1124 -3.39 21.41 38.62
C GLU A 1124 -3.90 22.85 38.63
N SER A 1125 -3.82 23.53 37.49
CA SER A 1125 -4.30 24.92 37.39
C SER A 1125 -5.81 25.06 37.61
N TRP A 1126 -6.59 23.99 37.36
CA TRP A 1126 -8.04 23.97 37.55
C TRP A 1126 -8.49 23.35 38.88
N SER A 1127 -7.54 22.88 39.69
CA SER A 1127 -7.82 22.31 41.00
C SER A 1127 -7.86 23.34 42.10
N ILE A 1128 -8.68 23.07 43.12
CA ILE A 1128 -8.79 23.92 44.31
C ILE A 1128 -7.63 23.56 45.24
N ALA A 1129 -6.94 24.56 45.79
CA ALA A 1129 -5.92 24.33 46.80
C ALA A 1129 -6.58 23.68 48.03
N SER A 1130 -6.09 22.50 48.44
CA SER A 1130 -6.48 21.88 49.70
C SER A 1130 -6.21 22.88 50.83
N VAL A 1131 -7.26 23.36 51.50
CA VAL A 1131 -7.12 24.06 52.77
C VAL A 1131 -6.40 23.09 53.71
N ALA A 1132 -5.21 23.51 54.18
CA ALA A 1132 -4.35 22.73 55.06
C ALA A 1132 -5.04 22.36 56.38
#